data_AF-A0A8B6G7U3-F1
#
_entry.id   AF-A0A8B6G7U3-F1
#
_cell.length_a   1.000
_cell.length_b   1.000
_cell.length_c   1.000
_cell.angle_alpha   90.00
_cell.angle_beta   90.00
_cell.angle_gamma   90.00
#
_symmetry.space_group_name_H-M   'P 1'
#
loop_
_entity.id
_entity.type
_entity.pdbx_description
1 polymer ?
#
loop_
_entity_poly.entity_id
_entity_poly.type
_entity_poly.pdbx_seq_one_letter_code
_entity_poly.pdbx_strand_id
1 'polypeptide(L)'
;MSSILQRMCIWLCCAIITSIANGHICYNCADISHPRFCNHVEQCNIGQVCSLKRVVDIYGETSFNQGCTTIKLCQAKMSLNETGKCTHCCSSDLCNSDGCGEQAPKHQNGTLCYQCDGKLQSESCQKVTFCGYDEMCHISEESWNGEIIYRSGCKDNSKCASEQYPYPILGRRNYRTMKRVRCCNFNLCNELFQSQTLTIQPVKPDNTASVITAEASTYTTKGYSTTPVLHTDSQATDFILLFPDSKYYEHAQPKVFLTSSDSEVLSAFEFGSHANQKFSLIRDKTEYFLDENVLMTDGLKQAGLQLYGRYIASVYGFILNPPYYQHHYSDGYLAIPTRYLGTTYIINSFQNINSRNVITLSPTKSYTSVTVNLKISLGFVKYNNKQYVNGDNITVIVNKYETFQISLNATSDLTGTMVISSDPIAVVSGSKCDNTSYNIECNPMIEMVLPIDQLDIAYIIPYINIRPDSVVRLLSVNDTLVTVQSKYSNNVTRQIKGRQFYDFPHKEVSCVTASDDISVIIYPQTFSNEKGDAFMMTIPGINQYLPYYHFVVPEGFLSYISITVIAAEFNDFLLDGHTVISADKVYTLVSGMFNYSSFTKPISSGEHTLKHRSGMIFGLWVYGSVGYDAYGYPAGIAFRQ
;
A
#
# COMPACT_ATOMS: atom_id res chain seq x y z
N MET A 1 1.27 62.76 45.67
CA MET A 1 -0.05 62.11 45.46
C MET A 1 -0.49 62.03 43.99
N SER A 2 0.33 62.41 42.99
CA SER A 2 -0.04 62.32 41.56
C SER A 2 0.50 61.06 40.82
N SER A 3 1.51 60.37 41.36
CA SER A 3 2.15 59.22 40.67
C SER A 3 1.57 57.84 41.00
N ILE A 4 0.65 57.74 41.97
CA ILE A 4 0.04 56.47 42.39
C ILE A 4 -1.28 56.20 41.63
N LEU A 5 -2.05 57.25 41.34
CA LEU A 5 -3.29 57.15 40.54
C LEU A 5 -3.01 56.80 39.06
N GLN A 6 -1.90 57.26 38.50
CA GLN A 6 -1.53 56.94 37.11
C GLN A 6 -1.03 55.50 36.94
N ARG A 7 -0.50 54.88 38.00
CA ARG A 7 -0.06 53.47 37.99
C ARG A 7 -1.21 52.48 38.25
N MET A 8 -2.26 52.88 38.97
CA MET A 8 -3.46 52.05 39.14
C MET A 8 -4.35 52.01 37.88
N CYS A 9 -4.41 53.08 37.07
CA CYS A 9 -5.11 53.04 35.78
C CYS A 9 -4.41 52.16 34.73
N ILE A 10 -3.08 52.08 34.75
CA ILE A 10 -2.32 51.24 33.79
C ILE A 10 -2.42 49.75 34.16
N TRP A 11 -2.51 49.41 35.45
CA TRP A 11 -2.72 48.03 35.89
C TRP A 11 -4.17 47.54 35.70
N LEU A 12 -5.17 48.42 35.79
CA LEU A 12 -6.55 48.06 35.42
C LEU A 12 -6.80 48.03 33.89
N CYS A 13 -6.03 48.76 33.08
CA CYS A 13 -6.12 48.67 31.61
C CYS A 13 -5.35 47.48 31.01
N CYS A 14 -4.39 46.87 31.72
CA CYS A 14 -3.69 45.67 31.23
C CYS A 14 -4.39 44.33 31.56
N ALA A 15 -5.41 44.33 32.42
CA ALA A 15 -6.24 43.16 32.71
C ALA A 15 -7.47 43.02 31.79
N ILE A 16 -7.60 43.89 30.78
CA ILE A 16 -8.62 43.81 29.72
C ILE A 16 -7.92 43.91 28.36
N ILE A 17 -6.89 43.10 28.14
CA ILE A 17 -6.59 42.67 26.78
C ILE A 17 -7.54 41.51 26.53
N THR A 18 -8.67 41.84 25.91
CA THR A 18 -9.63 40.90 25.34
C THR A 18 -8.88 39.74 24.70
N SER A 19 -9.03 38.53 25.25
CA SER A 19 -8.83 37.32 24.46
C SER A 19 -9.74 37.50 23.24
N ILE A 20 -9.16 37.70 22.07
CA ILE A 20 -9.91 37.54 20.83
C ILE A 20 -10.38 36.09 20.88
N ALA A 21 -11.66 35.89 21.19
CA ALA A 21 -12.23 34.56 21.27
C ALA A 21 -12.29 34.04 19.83
N ASN A 22 -11.20 33.43 19.39
CA ASN A 22 -11.16 32.67 18.16
C ASN A 22 -12.25 31.60 18.25
N GLY A 23 -13.01 31.40 17.17
CA GLY A 23 -14.03 30.35 17.16
C GLY A 23 -13.40 28.97 17.26
N HIS A 24 -14.20 27.99 17.68
CA HIS A 24 -13.75 26.61 17.89
C HIS A 24 -13.24 25.97 16.60
N ILE A 25 -12.26 25.08 16.72
CA ILE A 25 -11.84 24.21 15.61
C ILE A 25 -12.73 22.98 15.65
N CYS A 26 -13.39 22.67 14.53
CA CYS A 26 -14.30 21.52 14.44
C CYS A 26 -13.91 20.62 13.27
N TYR A 27 -14.22 19.33 13.38
CA TYR A 27 -14.19 18.46 12.21
C TYR A 27 -15.19 18.96 11.18
N ASN A 28 -14.79 18.97 9.90
CA ASN A 28 -15.66 19.36 8.79
C ASN A 28 -15.55 18.33 7.66
N CYS A 29 -16.51 17.40 7.66
CA CYS A 29 -16.62 16.38 6.64
C CYS A 29 -18.10 16.12 6.36
N ALA A 30 -18.43 15.93 5.09
CA ALA A 30 -19.77 15.53 4.67
C ALA A 30 -19.77 14.07 4.24
N ASP A 31 -20.90 13.40 4.46
CA ASP A 31 -21.19 12.05 3.97
C ASP A 31 -20.15 10.98 4.33
N ILE A 32 -19.72 10.97 5.59
CA ILE A 32 -18.78 9.96 6.11
C ILE A 32 -19.54 8.82 6.81
N SER A 33 -19.05 7.58 6.68
CA SER A 33 -19.67 6.41 7.32
C SER A 33 -19.53 6.38 8.85
N HIS A 34 -18.58 7.13 9.41
CA HIS A 34 -18.41 7.30 10.84
C HIS A 34 -17.67 8.60 11.16
N PRO A 35 -18.00 9.33 12.24
CA PRO A 35 -17.33 10.56 12.69
C PRO A 35 -15.80 10.47 12.84
N ARG A 36 -15.26 9.24 12.97
CA ARG A 36 -13.83 8.97 13.20
C ARG A 36 -12.99 9.10 11.93
N PHE A 37 -13.62 9.02 10.76
CA PHE A 37 -12.93 9.03 9.47
C PHE A 37 -12.72 10.45 8.93
N CYS A 38 -13.21 11.46 9.65
CA CYS A 38 -12.97 12.83 9.25
C CYS A 38 -11.52 13.23 9.49
N ASN A 39 -10.84 13.56 8.41
CA ASN A 39 -9.46 14.02 8.39
C ASN A 39 -9.36 15.51 7.99
N HIS A 40 -10.47 16.24 8.01
CA HIS A 40 -10.53 17.66 7.72
C HIS A 40 -11.08 18.44 8.91
N VAL A 41 -10.51 19.62 9.17
CA VAL A 41 -10.94 20.54 10.20
C VAL A 41 -11.18 21.92 9.61
N GLU A 42 -12.06 22.67 10.24
CA GLU A 42 -12.29 24.07 9.94
C GLU A 42 -12.33 24.90 11.22
N GLN A 43 -11.94 26.17 11.13
CA GLN A 43 -12.13 27.12 12.22
C GLN A 43 -13.50 27.79 12.09
N CYS A 44 -14.36 27.59 13.09
CA CYS A 44 -15.67 28.19 13.12
C CYS A 44 -15.62 29.70 13.32
N ASN A 45 -16.67 30.40 12.87
CA ASN A 45 -16.84 31.82 13.19
C ASN A 45 -17.18 32.00 14.68
N ILE A 46 -16.92 33.21 15.19
CA ILE A 46 -17.25 33.58 16.57
C ILE A 46 -18.76 33.35 16.83
N GLY A 47 -19.08 32.55 17.85
CA GLY A 47 -20.46 32.20 18.22
C GLY A 47 -21.04 30.97 17.50
N GLN A 48 -20.27 30.31 16.63
CA GLN A 48 -20.58 28.97 16.12
C GLN A 48 -19.99 27.88 17.03
N VAL A 49 -20.61 26.71 16.99
CA VAL A 49 -20.27 25.50 17.76
C VAL A 49 -20.09 24.32 16.81
N CYS A 50 -19.35 23.30 17.23
CA CYS A 50 -19.20 22.09 16.44
C CYS A 50 -20.52 21.32 16.39
N SER A 51 -20.82 20.72 15.25
CA SER A 51 -22.00 19.88 15.04
C SER A 51 -21.64 18.55 14.41
N LEU A 52 -22.40 17.53 14.80
CA LEU A 52 -22.40 16.20 14.25
C LEU A 52 -23.84 15.82 13.91
N LYS A 53 -24.10 15.51 12.64
CA LYS A 53 -25.42 15.13 12.15
C LYS A 53 -25.38 13.72 11.58
N ARG A 54 -26.14 12.81 12.18
CA ARG A 54 -26.43 11.49 11.62
C ARG A 54 -27.64 11.57 10.71
N VAL A 55 -27.53 11.04 9.51
CA VAL A 55 -28.59 10.93 8.52
C VAL A 55 -28.75 9.45 8.20
N VAL A 56 -29.99 8.97 8.23
CA VAL A 56 -30.34 7.66 7.66
C VAL A 56 -31.14 7.94 6.40
N ASP A 57 -30.70 7.36 5.28
CA ASP A 57 -31.35 7.54 4.00
C ASP A 57 -32.59 6.63 3.83
N ILE A 58 -33.20 6.64 2.65
CA ILE A 58 -34.40 5.84 2.35
C ILE A 58 -34.11 4.32 2.26
N TYR A 59 -32.85 3.93 2.12
CA TYR A 59 -32.39 2.55 2.03
C TYR A 59 -31.88 2.01 3.38
N GLY A 60 -31.86 2.85 4.42
CA GLY A 60 -31.39 2.49 5.76
C GLY A 60 -29.89 2.71 5.97
N GLU A 61 -29.18 3.29 5.00
CA GLU A 61 -27.76 3.63 5.09
C GLU A 61 -27.57 4.81 6.04
N THR A 62 -26.59 4.72 6.95
CA THR A 62 -26.27 5.78 7.90
C THR A 62 -25.03 6.55 7.43
N SER A 63 -25.16 7.86 7.23
CA SER A 63 -24.02 8.77 7.02
C SER A 63 -23.98 9.89 8.06
N PHE A 64 -22.80 10.44 8.26
CA PHE A 64 -22.53 11.49 9.23
C PHE A 64 -22.00 12.73 8.53
N ASN A 65 -22.40 13.89 9.06
CA ASN A 65 -21.92 15.19 8.59
C ASN A 65 -21.43 15.97 9.81
N GLN A 66 -20.18 16.42 9.76
CA GLN A 66 -19.51 17.22 10.77
C GLN A 66 -19.25 18.62 10.21
N GLY A 67 -19.34 19.64 11.07
CA GLY A 67 -18.97 21.02 10.70
C GLY A 67 -19.44 22.04 11.71
N CYS A 68 -19.28 23.32 11.38
CA CYS A 68 -19.70 24.46 12.20
C CYS A 68 -21.20 24.78 12.05
N THR A 69 -21.88 25.03 13.17
CA THR A 69 -23.26 25.53 13.16
C THR A 69 -23.49 26.61 14.22
N THR A 70 -24.61 27.32 14.15
CA THR A 70 -24.98 28.28 15.22
C THR A 70 -25.74 27.57 16.33
N ILE A 71 -25.57 28.02 17.58
CA ILE A 71 -26.30 27.46 18.74
C ILE A 71 -27.82 27.46 18.50
N LYS A 72 -28.35 28.51 17.84
CA LYS A 72 -29.78 28.62 17.48
C LYS A 72 -30.23 27.53 16.49
N LEU A 73 -29.44 27.26 15.44
CA LEU A 73 -29.72 26.19 14.47
C LEU A 73 -29.62 24.80 15.09
N CYS A 74 -28.72 24.64 16.06
CA CYS A 74 -28.59 23.39 16.80
C CYS A 74 -29.85 23.10 17.65
N GLN A 75 -30.29 24.07 18.45
CA GLN A 75 -31.45 23.92 19.32
C GLN A 75 -32.77 23.75 18.53
N ALA A 76 -32.90 24.38 17.37
CA ALA A 76 -34.09 24.23 16.50
C ALA A 76 -34.24 22.83 15.88
N LYS A 77 -33.17 22.01 15.88
CA LYS A 77 -33.14 20.64 15.32
C LYS A 77 -33.11 19.53 16.38
N MET A 78 -33.18 19.88 17.67
CA MET A 78 -33.31 18.93 18.77
C MET A 78 -34.74 18.37 18.94
N SER A 79 -35.69 18.81 18.10
CA SER A 79 -37.05 18.30 18.06
C SER A 79 -37.06 16.87 17.49
N LEU A 80 -37.22 15.89 18.39
CA LEU A 80 -37.43 14.48 18.07
C LEU A 80 -38.47 14.29 16.95
N ASN A 81 -38.15 13.44 15.97
CA ASN A 81 -39.14 12.63 15.25
C ASN A 81 -38.50 11.40 14.57
N GLU A 82 -38.74 10.24 15.19
CA GLU A 82 -39.01 8.88 14.67
C GLU A 82 -38.36 8.30 13.38
N THR A 83 -37.37 8.94 12.75
CA THR A 83 -36.72 8.38 11.54
C THR A 83 -35.22 8.65 11.50
N GLY A 84 -34.43 7.90 12.29
CA GLY A 84 -32.97 7.71 12.09
C GLY A 84 -32.04 8.95 12.09
N LYS A 85 -32.56 10.18 12.19
CA LYS A 85 -31.80 11.43 12.12
C LYS A 85 -31.42 11.91 13.51
N CYS A 86 -30.16 12.27 13.71
CA CYS A 86 -29.69 12.90 14.94
C CYS A 86 -28.84 14.13 14.61
N THR A 87 -28.91 15.14 15.47
CA THR A 87 -27.97 16.28 15.47
C THR A 87 -27.46 16.48 16.89
N HIS A 88 -26.15 16.40 17.07
CA HIS A 88 -25.44 16.68 18.31
C HIS A 88 -24.57 17.92 18.11
N CYS A 89 -24.47 18.78 19.11
CA CYS A 89 -23.55 19.91 19.09
C CYS A 89 -22.83 20.06 20.41
N CYS A 90 -21.65 20.63 20.36
CA CYS A 90 -20.75 20.73 21.49
C CYS A 90 -19.83 21.96 21.32
N SER A 91 -19.29 22.46 22.44
CA SER A 91 -18.64 23.77 22.53
C SER A 91 -17.18 23.70 22.98
N SER A 92 -16.47 22.67 22.53
CA SER A 92 -15.01 22.57 22.69
C SER A 92 -14.38 22.17 21.37
N ASP A 93 -13.08 22.39 21.21
CA ASP A 93 -12.41 22.03 19.97
C ASP A 93 -12.52 20.52 19.69
N LEU A 94 -12.80 20.19 18.44
CA LEU A 94 -12.86 18.82 17.90
C LEU A 94 -13.86 17.89 18.58
N CYS A 95 -14.81 18.46 19.34
CA CYS A 95 -15.76 17.70 20.14
C CYS A 95 -16.81 16.97 19.30
N ASN A 96 -17.00 17.36 18.04
CA ASN A 96 -17.93 16.70 17.12
C ASN A 96 -17.39 15.39 16.54
N SER A 97 -16.28 14.88 17.08
CA SER A 97 -15.89 13.47 16.97
C SER A 97 -16.93 12.54 17.61
N ASP A 98 -17.70 13.07 18.58
CA ASP A 98 -18.63 12.31 19.41
C ASP A 98 -20.06 12.81 19.33
N GLY A 99 -21.00 11.91 19.62
CA GLY A 99 -22.41 12.21 19.66
C GLY A 99 -23.23 11.33 18.73
N CYS A 100 -24.55 11.50 18.79
CA CYS A 100 -25.50 10.70 18.00
C CYS A 100 -25.41 9.18 18.18
N GLY A 101 -24.96 8.72 19.35
CA GLY A 101 -24.80 7.30 19.68
C GLY A 101 -23.39 6.77 19.41
N GLU A 102 -22.53 7.57 18.77
CA GLU A 102 -21.12 7.24 18.53
C GLU A 102 -20.25 7.76 19.68
N GLN A 103 -19.20 7.00 20.01
CA GLN A 103 -18.20 7.34 21.02
C GLN A 103 -16.84 7.55 20.37
N ALA A 104 -16.05 8.50 20.90
CA ALA A 104 -14.69 8.72 20.47
C ALA A 104 -13.90 7.47 20.84
N PRO A 105 -12.94 7.07 20.00
CA PRO A 105 -11.81 6.33 20.52
C PRO A 105 -11.22 7.15 21.68
N LYS A 106 -11.05 6.53 22.86
CA LYS A 106 -10.15 7.09 23.87
C LYS A 106 -8.75 7.06 23.25
N HIS A 107 -8.35 8.16 22.63
CA HIS A 107 -7.03 8.32 22.03
C HIS A 107 -6.00 8.31 23.17
N GLN A 108 -5.49 7.13 23.51
CA GLN A 108 -4.37 7.01 24.43
C GLN A 108 -3.10 7.43 23.67
N ASN A 109 -2.65 8.65 23.95
CA ASN A 109 -1.28 9.15 23.77
C ASN A 109 -0.80 9.64 22.38
N GLY A 110 -1.67 10.02 21.44
CA GLY A 110 -1.26 10.64 20.15
C GLY A 110 -1.51 12.15 20.08
N THR A 111 -0.64 12.91 19.41
CA THR A 111 -0.82 14.36 19.13
C THR A 111 -1.50 14.55 17.78
N LEU A 112 -2.53 15.39 17.65
CA LEU A 112 -3.16 15.70 16.35
C LEU A 112 -2.36 16.78 15.61
N CYS A 113 -2.00 16.55 14.36
CA CYS A 113 -1.03 17.33 13.59
C CYS A 113 -1.64 17.75 12.23
N TYR A 114 -1.38 18.96 11.74
CA TYR A 114 -1.76 19.35 10.37
C TYR A 114 -0.88 18.59 9.36
N GLN A 115 -1.48 17.90 8.38
CA GLN A 115 -0.78 17.09 7.37
C GLN A 115 -1.06 17.62 5.97
N CYS A 116 -0.13 18.38 5.41
CA CYS A 116 -0.27 18.90 4.06
C CYS A 116 1.10 19.07 3.40
N ASP A 117 1.15 18.79 2.10
CA ASP A 117 2.34 18.88 1.29
C ASP A 117 2.23 20.04 0.29
N GLY A 118 3.22 20.94 0.30
CA GLY A 118 3.39 21.95 -0.75
C GLY A 118 2.45 23.16 -0.69
N LYS A 119 2.18 23.70 0.50
CA LYS A 119 1.36 24.92 0.63
C LYS A 119 2.13 26.19 0.31
N LEU A 120 1.47 27.18 -0.29
CA LEU A 120 2.03 28.53 -0.46
C LEU A 120 2.00 29.37 0.82
N GLN A 121 1.08 29.07 1.73
CA GLN A 121 0.93 29.73 3.03
C GLN A 121 0.93 28.66 4.13
N SER A 122 1.59 28.91 5.26
CA SER A 122 1.66 27.91 6.35
C SER A 122 0.29 27.56 6.90
N GLU A 123 -0.59 28.57 6.99
CA GLU A 123 -1.92 28.54 7.63
C GLU A 123 -2.99 27.82 6.82
N SER A 124 -2.78 27.57 5.52
CA SER A 124 -3.85 27.06 4.65
C SER A 124 -4.11 25.54 4.77
N CYS A 125 -3.69 24.91 5.88
CA CYS A 125 -3.95 23.47 6.10
C CYS A 125 -5.31 23.26 6.73
N GLN A 126 -6.11 22.43 6.10
CA GLN A 126 -7.34 21.93 6.70
C GLN A 126 -7.31 20.43 6.93
N LYS A 127 -6.26 19.74 6.45
CA LYS A 127 -6.10 18.29 6.61
C LYS A 127 -5.29 17.97 7.87
N VAL A 128 -5.77 17.00 8.65
CA VAL A 128 -5.17 16.59 9.94
C VAL A 128 -4.86 15.09 9.97
N THR A 129 -3.92 14.71 10.81
CA THR A 129 -3.52 13.32 11.08
C THR A 129 -3.15 13.16 12.55
N PHE A 130 -3.20 11.94 13.09
CA PHE A 130 -2.66 11.65 14.42
C PHE A 130 -1.20 11.23 14.30
N CYS A 131 -0.32 11.92 15.03
CA CYS A 131 1.07 11.55 15.26
C CYS A 131 1.16 10.37 16.24
N GLY A 132 2.12 9.45 16.00
CA GLY A 132 2.46 8.37 16.92
C GLY A 132 3.07 8.84 18.25
N TYR A 133 3.33 7.90 19.17
CA TYR A 133 3.81 8.22 20.53
C TYR A 133 5.17 8.95 20.56
N ASP A 134 6.07 8.63 19.63
CA ASP A 134 7.41 9.25 19.50
C ASP A 134 7.47 10.34 18.41
N GLU A 135 6.32 10.76 17.89
CA GLU A 135 6.20 11.77 16.85
C GLU A 135 5.59 13.07 17.39
N MET A 136 6.00 14.18 16.79
CA MET A 136 5.48 15.51 17.08
C MET A 136 5.06 16.22 15.80
N CYS A 137 4.19 17.22 15.93
CA CYS A 137 3.81 18.05 14.81
C CYS A 137 5.06 18.77 14.28
N HIS A 138 5.25 18.80 12.97
CA HIS A 138 6.27 19.62 12.34
C HIS A 138 5.69 20.48 11.21
N ILE A 139 6.36 21.59 10.93
CA ILE A 139 6.21 22.37 9.71
C ILE A 139 7.60 22.75 9.19
N SER A 140 7.81 22.63 7.89
CA SER A 140 9.08 22.91 7.23
C SER A 140 8.89 23.80 6.01
N GLU A 141 9.86 24.68 5.80
CA GLU A 141 9.99 25.56 4.66
C GLU A 141 10.86 24.89 3.59
N GLU A 142 10.33 24.72 2.38
CA GLU A 142 11.07 24.18 1.23
C GLU A 142 11.03 25.15 0.05
N SER A 143 12.08 25.14 -0.78
CA SER A 143 12.11 25.90 -2.03
C SER A 143 11.77 24.97 -3.20
N TRP A 144 10.71 25.28 -3.93
CA TRP A 144 10.31 24.56 -5.14
C TRP A 144 10.21 25.55 -6.30
N ASN A 145 10.99 25.34 -7.38
CA ASN A 145 11.06 26.24 -8.53
C ASN A 145 11.33 27.74 -8.20
N GLY A 146 12.01 28.02 -7.09
CA GLY A 146 12.30 29.38 -6.63
C GLY A 146 11.20 30.01 -5.77
N GLU A 147 10.09 29.32 -5.54
CA GLU A 147 9.03 29.71 -4.60
C GLU A 147 9.16 28.95 -3.29
N ILE A 148 8.73 29.57 -2.19
CA ILE A 148 8.69 28.95 -0.86
C ILE A 148 7.38 28.19 -0.70
N ILE A 149 7.48 26.91 -0.37
CA ILE A 149 6.35 26.05 -0.01
C ILE A 149 6.51 25.51 1.41
N TYR A 150 5.40 25.23 2.07
CA TYR A 150 5.36 24.67 3.42
C TYR A 150 4.85 23.23 3.39
N ARG A 151 5.56 22.36 4.11
CA ARG A 151 5.11 20.99 4.41
C ARG A 151 4.89 20.84 5.89
N SER A 152 3.76 20.26 6.28
CA SER A 152 3.41 20.02 7.68
C SER A 152 2.99 18.57 7.88
N GLY A 153 3.29 17.99 9.04
CA GLY A 153 2.88 16.62 9.34
C GLY A 153 3.43 16.06 10.65
N CYS A 154 3.48 14.74 10.77
CA CYS A 154 4.17 14.04 11.85
C CYS A 154 5.67 13.97 11.60
N LYS A 155 6.48 14.06 12.66
CA LYS A 155 7.92 13.86 12.59
C LYS A 155 8.44 13.25 13.88
N ASP A 156 9.33 12.27 13.76
CA ASP A 156 10.04 11.70 14.91
C ASP A 156 10.69 12.80 15.77
N ASN A 157 10.50 12.72 17.08
CA ASN A 157 11.07 13.65 18.05
C ASN A 157 12.60 13.77 17.91
N SER A 158 13.29 12.64 17.68
CA SER A 158 14.75 12.59 17.49
C SER A 158 15.23 13.31 16.22
N LYS A 159 14.48 13.20 15.12
CA LYS A 159 14.77 13.89 13.85
C LYS A 159 14.41 15.37 13.92
N CYS A 160 13.40 15.73 14.70
CA CYS A 160 13.07 17.12 14.88
C CYS A 160 14.18 17.87 15.64
N ALA A 161 14.72 17.29 16.72
CA ALA A 161 15.76 17.93 17.52
C ALA A 161 17.03 18.27 16.71
N SER A 162 17.41 17.41 15.76
CA SER A 162 18.60 17.61 14.92
C SER A 162 18.41 18.66 13.81
N GLU A 163 17.19 18.83 13.29
CA GLU A 163 16.88 19.78 12.22
C GLU A 163 16.43 21.16 12.73
N GLN A 164 15.80 21.23 13.90
CA GLN A 164 15.40 22.50 14.53
C GLN A 164 16.61 23.24 15.14
N TYR A 165 17.66 22.51 15.54
CA TYR A 165 18.91 23.05 16.08
C TYR A 165 20.13 22.40 15.39
N PRO A 166 20.44 22.76 14.13
CA PRO A 166 21.62 22.22 13.46
C PRO A 166 22.88 22.66 14.21
N TYR A 167 23.62 21.71 14.79
CA TYR A 167 24.94 21.98 15.37
C TYR A 167 25.82 22.69 14.33
N PRO A 168 26.45 23.84 14.65
CA PRO A 168 27.28 24.54 13.69
C PRO A 168 28.52 23.70 13.34
N ILE A 169 28.58 23.23 12.09
CA ILE A 169 29.81 22.65 11.52
C ILE A 169 30.75 23.81 11.21
N LEU A 170 31.73 24.07 12.09
CA LEU A 170 32.83 25.00 11.85
C LEU A 170 33.61 24.57 10.59
N GLY A 171 33.60 25.40 9.53
CA GLY A 171 34.53 25.27 8.39
C GLY A 171 33.96 25.34 6.97
N ARG A 172 32.64 25.43 6.74
CA ARG A 172 32.10 25.64 5.38
C ARG A 172 31.66 27.09 5.14
N ARG A 173 32.35 27.79 4.23
CA ARG A 173 32.02 29.13 3.73
C ARG A 173 30.82 29.19 2.77
N ASN A 174 29.96 28.17 2.74
CA ASN A 174 28.75 28.16 1.93
C ASN A 174 27.52 28.08 2.81
N TYR A 175 27.00 29.26 3.15
CA TYR A 175 25.65 29.46 3.68
C TYR A 175 24.64 29.13 2.57
N ARG A 176 24.49 27.85 2.20
CA ARG A 176 23.36 27.41 1.37
C ARG A 176 22.16 27.26 2.29
N THR A 177 21.19 28.15 2.12
CA THR A 177 19.78 28.09 2.56
C THR A 177 19.44 26.88 3.45
N MET A 178 19.60 27.05 4.76
CA MET A 178 19.12 26.06 5.73
C MET A 178 17.60 25.92 5.57
N LYS A 179 17.15 24.69 5.27
CA LYS A 179 15.74 24.29 5.33
C LYS A 179 15.25 24.61 6.74
N ARG A 180 14.32 25.55 6.89
CA ARG A 180 13.83 25.93 8.23
C ARG A 180 12.76 24.93 8.64
N VAL A 181 12.92 24.32 9.82
CA VAL A 181 11.98 23.32 10.37
C VAL A 181 11.60 23.73 11.79
N ARG A 182 10.31 23.63 12.11
CA ARG A 182 9.75 23.86 13.44
C ARG A 182 8.95 22.63 13.84
N CYS A 183 9.13 22.14 15.06
CA CYS A 183 8.21 21.17 15.64
C CYS A 183 7.69 21.61 17.00
N CYS A 184 6.63 20.94 17.42
CA CYS A 184 5.89 21.22 18.64
C CYS A 184 5.02 20.02 19.00
N ASN A 185 4.67 19.91 20.28
CA ASN A 185 4.13 18.69 20.90
C ASN A 185 2.70 18.85 21.43
N PHE A 186 1.93 19.79 20.88
CA PHE A 186 0.52 20.00 21.23
C PHE A 186 -0.35 19.95 19.98
N ASN A 187 -1.64 19.67 20.16
CA ASN A 187 -2.55 19.49 19.03
C ASN A 187 -2.54 20.73 18.12
N LEU A 188 -2.41 20.48 16.81
CA LEU A 188 -2.52 21.46 15.73
C LEU A 188 -1.47 22.59 15.80
N CYS A 189 -0.37 22.37 16.51
CA CYS A 189 0.62 23.41 16.76
C CYS A 189 1.49 23.80 15.55
N ASN A 190 1.40 23.03 14.46
CA ASN A 190 2.13 23.23 13.21
C ASN A 190 1.33 23.99 12.15
N GLU A 191 0.37 24.81 12.57
CA GLU A 191 -0.39 25.74 11.70
C GLU A 191 0.48 26.89 11.16
N LEU A 192 1.26 27.51 12.05
CA LEU A 192 2.04 28.70 11.77
C LEU A 192 3.53 28.40 11.80
N PHE A 193 4.24 28.89 10.78
CA PHE A 193 5.70 28.79 10.74
C PHE A 193 6.39 29.75 11.71
N GLN A 194 5.81 30.93 11.97
CA GLN A 194 6.40 31.97 12.83
C GLN A 194 5.51 32.30 14.05
N SER A 195 5.84 31.76 15.23
CA SER A 195 5.44 32.38 16.50
C SER A 195 6.33 31.96 17.69
N GLN A 196 6.88 32.99 18.33
CA GLN A 196 7.47 33.15 19.69
C GLN A 196 8.88 32.59 20.02
N THR A 197 9.82 33.54 20.09
CA THR A 197 11.15 33.50 20.71
C THR A 197 11.12 33.07 22.19
N LEU A 198 11.84 31.99 22.52
CA LEU A 198 12.41 31.79 23.86
C LEU A 198 13.93 31.83 23.74
N THR A 199 14.53 32.81 24.41
CA THR A 199 15.96 33.14 24.47
C THR A 199 16.72 32.08 25.26
N ILE A 200 17.76 31.47 24.66
CA ILE A 200 18.80 30.72 25.39
C ILE A 200 20.17 31.27 24.98
N GLN A 201 20.98 31.66 25.96
CA GLN A 201 22.33 32.23 25.78
C GLN A 201 23.38 31.16 25.43
N PRO A 202 24.40 31.47 24.62
CA PRO A 202 25.38 30.48 24.14
C PRO A 202 26.59 30.31 25.08
N VAL A 203 27.04 29.06 25.24
CA VAL A 203 28.35 28.69 25.82
C VAL A 203 29.32 28.31 24.68
N LYS A 204 30.57 28.75 24.80
CA LYS A 204 31.68 28.69 23.82
C LYS A 204 32.20 27.26 23.57
N PRO A 205 32.60 26.90 22.33
CA PRO A 205 33.32 25.66 22.05
C PRO A 205 34.85 25.86 21.95
N ASP A 206 35.60 24.83 22.37
CA ASP A 206 37.06 24.74 22.33
C ASP A 206 37.52 23.91 21.12
N ASN A 207 38.61 24.33 20.46
CA ASN A 207 39.05 23.85 19.16
C ASN A 207 40.27 22.94 19.29
N THR A 208 40.25 21.75 18.68
CA THR A 208 41.47 21.15 18.10
C THR A 208 41.12 20.25 16.92
N ALA A 209 41.65 20.59 15.75
CA ALA A 209 41.55 19.82 14.51
C ALA A 209 42.95 19.47 14.03
N SER A 210 43.12 18.29 13.44
CA SER A 210 44.32 17.91 12.67
C SER A 210 43.93 17.32 11.32
N VAL A 211 44.64 17.78 10.30
CA VAL A 211 44.40 17.69 8.85
C VAL A 211 44.94 16.37 8.27
N ILE A 212 44.25 15.82 7.25
CA ILE A 212 44.77 14.79 6.34
C ILE A 212 44.87 15.38 4.93
N THR A 213 46.01 15.15 4.28
CA THR A 213 46.30 15.47 2.86
C THR A 213 45.74 14.40 1.92
N ALA A 214 45.19 14.84 0.79
CA ALA A 214 44.57 14.04 -0.27
C ALA A 214 45.52 13.82 -1.45
N GLU A 215 45.31 12.76 -2.25
CA GLU A 215 45.56 12.82 -3.68
C GLU A 215 44.77 11.81 -4.53
N ALA A 216 44.36 12.33 -5.69
CA ALA A 216 44.08 11.77 -7.02
C ALA A 216 42.92 10.77 -7.32
N SER A 217 42.21 11.16 -8.37
CA SER A 217 40.96 10.71 -9.00
C SER A 217 41.08 9.51 -9.95
N THR A 218 40.04 8.67 -10.02
CA THR A 218 39.59 7.99 -11.27
C THR A 218 38.07 7.79 -11.30
N TYR A 219 37.54 7.82 -12.52
CA TYR A 219 36.13 7.79 -12.95
C TYR A 219 35.26 6.72 -12.26
N THR A 220 34.08 7.11 -11.78
CA THR A 220 33.07 6.18 -11.25
C THR A 220 31.70 6.39 -11.91
N THR A 221 31.12 5.26 -12.29
CA THR A 221 29.72 5.00 -12.65
C THR A 221 28.76 5.65 -11.64
N LYS A 222 27.55 6.05 -12.09
CA LYS A 222 26.45 6.47 -11.21
C LYS A 222 26.27 5.41 -10.11
N GLY A 223 26.79 5.70 -8.92
CA GLY A 223 26.68 4.83 -7.76
C GLY A 223 25.23 4.75 -7.31
N TYR A 224 24.87 3.57 -6.80
CA TYR A 224 23.66 3.36 -6.00
C TYR A 224 23.43 4.57 -5.07
N SER A 225 22.29 5.23 -5.23
CA SER A 225 21.86 6.24 -4.27
C SER A 225 21.57 5.53 -2.96
N THR A 226 22.35 5.82 -1.92
CA THR A 226 22.23 5.23 -0.58
C THR A 226 21.28 6.01 0.33
N THR A 227 20.49 6.95 -0.19
CA THR A 227 19.33 7.46 0.55
C THR A 227 18.28 6.35 0.64
N PRO A 228 17.97 5.81 1.83
CA PRO A 228 16.94 4.80 1.96
C PRO A 228 15.60 5.41 1.55
N VAL A 229 14.99 4.86 0.50
CA VAL A 229 13.56 5.05 0.27
C VAL A 229 12.87 4.50 1.51
N LEU A 230 11.99 5.27 2.13
CA LEU A 230 11.31 4.81 3.34
C LEU A 230 10.28 3.78 2.91
N HIS A 231 10.49 2.52 3.28
CA HIS A 231 9.54 1.44 3.04
C HIS A 231 8.74 1.18 4.32
N THR A 232 7.43 0.98 4.14
CA THR A 232 6.52 0.62 5.24
C THR A 232 5.92 -0.74 4.99
N ASP A 233 5.60 -1.46 6.06
CA ASP A 233 5.06 -2.81 5.96
C ASP A 233 3.67 -2.85 5.31
N SER A 234 3.21 -4.07 5.05
CA SER A 234 1.90 -4.35 4.46
C SER A 234 0.74 -4.09 5.42
N GLN A 235 0.98 -3.64 6.66
CA GLN A 235 -0.09 -3.47 7.64
C GLN A 235 -1.01 -2.32 7.27
N ALA A 236 -2.30 -2.59 7.10
CA ALA A 236 -3.26 -1.57 6.73
C ALA A 236 -4.67 -1.82 7.24
N THR A 237 -5.50 -0.81 7.05
CA THR A 237 -6.88 -0.77 7.51
C THR A 237 -7.91 -0.98 6.41
N ASP A 238 -7.48 -0.97 5.14
CA ASP A 238 -8.36 -0.93 3.98
C ASP A 238 -7.70 -1.59 2.75
N PHE A 239 -8.45 -2.50 2.11
CA PHE A 239 -8.03 -3.26 0.93
C PHE A 239 -9.19 -3.39 -0.05
N ILE A 240 -8.90 -3.33 -1.35
CA ILE A 240 -9.85 -3.69 -2.41
C ILE A 240 -9.39 -5.01 -3.03
N LEU A 241 -10.27 -6.02 -3.06
CA LEU A 241 -10.00 -7.32 -3.65
C LEU A 241 -10.86 -7.53 -4.90
N LEU A 242 -10.22 -8.05 -5.94
CA LEU A 242 -10.82 -8.31 -7.24
C LEU A 242 -10.71 -9.80 -7.58
N PHE A 243 -11.80 -10.39 -8.08
CA PHE A 243 -11.89 -11.80 -8.47
C PHE A 243 -12.34 -11.87 -9.93
N PRO A 244 -11.38 -11.91 -10.88
CA PRO A 244 -11.71 -12.02 -12.30
C PRO A 244 -12.54 -13.26 -12.60
N ASP A 245 -13.47 -13.14 -13.55
CA ASP A 245 -14.28 -14.27 -14.02
C ASP A 245 -13.42 -15.40 -14.62
N SER A 246 -13.87 -16.65 -14.55
CA SER A 246 -13.55 -17.64 -15.59
C SER A 246 -14.75 -18.48 -15.98
N LYS A 247 -14.82 -18.70 -17.30
CA LYS A 247 -15.87 -19.48 -17.97
C LYS A 247 -15.93 -20.95 -17.53
N TYR A 248 -14.92 -21.44 -16.81
CA TYR A 248 -14.84 -22.83 -16.34
C TYR A 248 -15.31 -22.99 -14.88
N TYR A 249 -15.84 -21.92 -14.29
CA TYR A 249 -16.26 -21.83 -12.90
C TYR A 249 -17.77 -21.91 -12.69
N GLU A 250 -18.43 -23.00 -13.10
CA GLU A 250 -19.81 -23.21 -12.61
C GLU A 250 -19.88 -23.35 -11.07
N HIS A 251 -18.72 -23.46 -10.38
CA HIS A 251 -18.61 -23.62 -8.93
C HIS A 251 -17.44 -22.87 -8.25
N ALA A 252 -16.84 -21.82 -8.82
CA ALA A 252 -15.74 -21.13 -8.14
C ALA A 252 -16.17 -20.57 -6.78
N GLN A 253 -15.31 -20.79 -5.78
CA GLN A 253 -15.47 -20.26 -4.43
C GLN A 253 -14.38 -19.21 -4.18
N PRO A 254 -14.70 -17.92 -4.40
CA PRO A 254 -13.79 -16.86 -4.00
C PRO A 254 -13.62 -16.88 -2.48
N LYS A 255 -12.36 -16.79 -2.05
CA LYS A 255 -11.93 -16.79 -0.67
C LYS A 255 -11.04 -15.59 -0.39
N VAL A 256 -11.06 -15.17 0.86
CA VAL A 256 -10.03 -14.29 1.42
C VAL A 256 -9.27 -15.06 2.46
N PHE A 257 -7.94 -15.06 2.32
CA PHE A 257 -7.04 -15.39 3.41
C PHE A 257 -6.51 -14.12 4.01
N LEU A 258 -6.47 -14.02 5.33
CA LEU A 258 -5.95 -12.83 5.97
C LEU A 258 -5.34 -13.14 7.33
N THR A 259 -4.40 -12.30 7.73
CA THR A 259 -3.74 -12.34 9.04
C THR A 259 -3.91 -11.00 9.76
N SER A 260 -3.97 -11.03 11.09
CA SER A 260 -4.06 -9.84 11.92
C SER A 260 -3.21 -9.99 13.17
N SER A 261 -2.64 -8.89 13.66
CA SER A 261 -1.87 -8.90 14.90
C SER A 261 -2.72 -9.07 16.16
N ASP A 262 -4.02 -8.79 16.07
CA ASP A 262 -4.96 -8.80 17.20
C ASP A 262 -6.28 -9.50 16.83
N SER A 263 -7.00 -10.00 17.84
CA SER A 263 -8.38 -10.44 17.63
C SER A 263 -9.29 -9.23 17.39
N GLU A 264 -9.78 -9.07 16.16
CA GLU A 264 -10.63 -7.95 15.76
C GLU A 264 -11.85 -8.39 14.94
N VAL A 265 -12.92 -7.60 14.94
CA VAL A 265 -14.02 -7.76 13.98
C VAL A 265 -13.69 -6.93 12.73
N LEU A 266 -13.42 -7.61 11.62
CA LEU A 266 -13.31 -6.99 10.30
C LEU A 266 -14.71 -6.77 9.70
N SER A 267 -14.84 -5.73 8.88
CA SER A 267 -16.02 -5.57 8.02
C SER A 267 -15.63 -5.67 6.57
N ALA A 268 -16.41 -6.39 5.79
CA ALA A 268 -16.22 -6.52 4.37
C ALA A 268 -17.49 -6.09 3.65
N PHE A 269 -17.33 -5.19 2.70
CA PHE A 269 -18.39 -4.69 1.85
C PHE A 269 -18.31 -5.37 0.49
N GLU A 270 -19.29 -6.22 0.19
CA GLU A 270 -19.41 -6.89 -1.11
C GLU A 270 -20.15 -5.98 -2.09
N PHE A 271 -19.53 -5.74 -3.24
CA PHE A 271 -20.02 -4.71 -4.16
C PHE A 271 -21.34 -5.11 -4.82
N GLY A 272 -21.49 -6.37 -5.23
CA GLY A 272 -22.67 -6.82 -5.99
C GLY A 272 -23.92 -7.03 -5.14
N SER A 273 -23.76 -7.47 -3.90
CA SER A 273 -24.87 -7.67 -2.96
C SER A 273 -25.21 -6.41 -2.16
N HIS A 274 -24.34 -5.40 -2.20
CA HIS A 274 -24.36 -4.23 -1.30
C HIS A 274 -24.46 -4.64 0.18
N ALA A 275 -23.95 -5.83 0.52
CA ALA A 275 -24.02 -6.39 1.85
C ALA A 275 -22.74 -6.09 2.63
N ASN A 276 -22.91 -5.72 3.90
CA ASN A 276 -21.82 -5.69 4.86
C ASN A 276 -21.75 -7.03 5.56
N GLN A 277 -20.74 -7.83 5.25
CA GLN A 277 -20.40 -9.01 6.04
C GLN A 277 -19.47 -8.60 7.18
N LYS A 278 -19.77 -9.06 8.39
CA LYS A 278 -18.85 -8.93 9.53
C LYS A 278 -18.12 -10.23 9.71
N PHE A 279 -16.80 -10.18 9.63
CA PHE A 279 -15.94 -11.30 9.96
C PHE A 279 -15.40 -11.07 11.37
N SER A 280 -15.68 -11.98 12.29
CA SER A 280 -14.91 -12.00 13.55
C SER A 280 -13.63 -12.76 13.26
N LEU A 281 -12.47 -12.10 13.38
CA LEU A 281 -11.20 -12.79 13.44
C LEU A 281 -11.15 -13.56 14.75
N ILE A 282 -11.58 -14.81 14.68
CA ILE A 282 -11.37 -15.78 15.73
C ILE A 282 -9.96 -16.31 15.52
N ARG A 283 -9.17 -16.36 16.60
CA ARG A 283 -7.86 -17.03 16.59
C ARG A 283 -8.02 -18.41 15.92
N ASP A 284 -7.12 -18.75 15.01
CA ASP A 284 -7.11 -20.00 14.23
C ASP A 284 -8.12 -20.09 13.06
N LYS A 285 -8.86 -19.02 12.72
CA LYS A 285 -9.65 -18.93 11.47
C LYS A 285 -9.11 -17.85 10.53
N THR A 286 -8.34 -18.28 9.54
CA THR A 286 -7.71 -17.43 8.52
C THR A 286 -8.43 -17.44 7.17
N GLU A 287 -9.39 -18.35 6.97
CA GLU A 287 -10.13 -18.49 5.71
C GLU A 287 -11.57 -17.99 5.81
N TYR A 288 -11.97 -17.15 4.84
CA TYR A 288 -13.32 -16.61 4.73
C TYR A 288 -13.87 -16.86 3.33
N PHE A 289 -14.99 -17.56 3.24
CA PHE A 289 -15.72 -17.77 2.00
C PHE A 289 -16.52 -16.51 1.66
N LEU A 290 -16.47 -16.08 0.41
CA LEU A 290 -17.25 -14.98 -0.11
C LEU A 290 -18.43 -15.49 -0.92
N ASP A 291 -19.43 -14.63 -1.09
CA ASP A 291 -20.54 -14.90 -2.00
C ASP A 291 -20.06 -14.84 -3.47
N GLU A 292 -20.67 -15.63 -4.37
CA GLU A 292 -20.33 -15.64 -5.79
C GLU A 292 -20.54 -14.29 -6.48
N ASN A 293 -21.34 -13.39 -5.90
CA ASN A 293 -21.57 -12.03 -6.39
C ASN A 293 -20.30 -11.15 -6.39
N VAL A 294 -19.21 -11.56 -5.74
CA VAL A 294 -17.92 -10.88 -5.85
C VAL A 294 -17.19 -11.18 -7.18
N LEU A 295 -17.61 -12.21 -7.91
CA LEU A 295 -17.03 -12.59 -9.19
C LEU A 295 -17.41 -11.60 -10.29
N MET A 296 -16.40 -11.19 -11.06
CA MET A 296 -16.55 -10.17 -12.10
C MET A 296 -17.03 -10.77 -13.42
N THR A 297 -17.31 -9.92 -14.41
CA THR A 297 -17.53 -10.29 -15.82
C THR A 297 -17.02 -9.17 -16.69
N ASP A 298 -16.76 -9.43 -17.98
CA ASP A 298 -16.29 -8.39 -18.90
C ASP A 298 -17.28 -7.21 -19.00
N GLY A 299 -16.75 -5.99 -19.01
CA GLY A 299 -17.52 -4.75 -18.93
C GLY A 299 -17.49 -4.13 -17.54
N LEU A 300 -18.45 -3.24 -17.28
CA LEU A 300 -18.67 -2.63 -15.98
C LEU A 300 -19.59 -3.53 -15.15
N LYS A 301 -19.25 -3.75 -13.88
CA LYS A 301 -20.07 -4.51 -12.93
C LYS A 301 -19.87 -4.00 -11.51
N GLN A 302 -20.88 -4.14 -10.66
CA GLN A 302 -20.69 -4.03 -9.22
C GLN A 302 -20.35 -5.43 -8.70
N ALA A 303 -19.06 -5.72 -8.58
CA ALA A 303 -18.56 -7.01 -8.12
C ALA A 303 -17.17 -6.81 -7.53
N GLY A 304 -16.83 -7.56 -6.48
CA GLY A 304 -15.59 -7.40 -5.73
C GLY A 304 -15.87 -7.15 -4.25
N LEU A 305 -14.81 -6.86 -3.51
CA LEU A 305 -14.85 -6.72 -2.07
C LEU A 305 -13.98 -5.55 -1.62
N GLN A 306 -14.49 -4.75 -0.68
CA GLN A 306 -13.64 -3.84 0.10
C GLN A 306 -13.61 -4.31 1.56
N LEU A 307 -12.41 -4.53 2.08
CA LEU A 307 -12.16 -5.07 3.40
C LEU A 307 -11.63 -3.98 4.33
N TYR A 308 -12.19 -3.89 5.53
CA TYR A 308 -11.82 -2.91 6.55
C TYR A 308 -11.45 -3.57 7.89
N GLY A 309 -10.42 -3.04 8.55
CA GLY A 309 -9.96 -3.43 9.89
C GLY A 309 -9.08 -2.36 10.54
N ARG A 310 -8.67 -2.52 11.80
CA ARG A 310 -7.66 -1.63 12.43
C ARG A 310 -6.24 -2.09 12.18
N TYR A 311 -5.99 -3.40 12.23
CA TYR A 311 -4.63 -3.95 12.10
C TYR A 311 -4.61 -5.24 11.27
N ILE A 312 -4.73 -5.12 9.95
CA ILE A 312 -4.61 -6.27 9.05
C ILE A 312 -3.17 -6.35 8.57
N ALA A 313 -2.50 -7.49 8.83
CA ALA A 313 -1.08 -7.65 8.53
C ALA A 313 -0.83 -8.03 7.08
N SER A 314 -1.58 -9.01 6.56
CA SER A 314 -1.55 -9.42 5.16
C SER A 314 -2.92 -9.92 4.73
N VAL A 315 -3.25 -9.69 3.46
CA VAL A 315 -4.52 -10.11 2.84
C VAL A 315 -4.20 -10.75 1.51
N TYR A 316 -4.84 -11.87 1.22
CA TYR A 316 -4.70 -12.59 -0.03
C TYR A 316 -6.09 -12.83 -0.63
N GLY A 317 -6.26 -12.46 -1.90
CA GLY A 317 -7.40 -12.93 -2.69
C GLY A 317 -7.08 -14.31 -3.21
N PHE A 318 -7.99 -15.27 -3.04
CA PHE A 318 -7.79 -16.64 -3.48
C PHE A 318 -9.04 -17.17 -4.17
N ILE A 319 -8.87 -17.86 -5.30
CA ILE A 319 -9.95 -18.55 -5.99
C ILE A 319 -9.71 -20.04 -5.77
N LEU A 320 -10.71 -20.76 -5.26
CA LEU A 320 -10.68 -22.22 -5.12
C LEU A 320 -11.86 -22.83 -5.88
N ASN A 321 -11.63 -23.88 -6.66
CA ASN A 321 -12.70 -24.69 -7.22
C ASN A 321 -12.88 -25.99 -6.40
N PRO A 322 -14.06 -26.25 -5.78
CA PRO A 322 -14.26 -27.38 -4.88
C PRO A 322 -14.23 -28.76 -5.57
N PRO A 323 -13.89 -29.82 -4.80
CA PRO A 323 -13.43 -31.13 -5.29
C PRO A 323 -14.45 -32.03 -5.99
N TYR A 324 -15.66 -31.56 -6.32
CA TYR A 324 -16.73 -32.45 -6.79
C TYR A 324 -16.44 -33.11 -8.16
N TYR A 325 -15.42 -32.64 -8.89
CA TYR A 325 -15.10 -33.11 -10.24
C TYR A 325 -13.71 -33.71 -10.45
N GLN A 326 -12.99 -34.15 -9.40
CA GLN A 326 -11.62 -34.73 -9.49
C GLN A 326 -10.53 -33.77 -10.00
N HIS A 327 -10.85 -32.49 -10.21
CA HIS A 327 -10.01 -31.47 -10.82
C HIS A 327 -10.01 -30.23 -9.93
N HIS A 328 -8.81 -29.81 -9.49
CA HIS A 328 -8.61 -28.69 -8.59
C HIS A 328 -8.02 -27.53 -9.39
N TYR A 329 -8.59 -26.33 -9.23
CA TYR A 329 -8.12 -25.12 -9.91
C TYR A 329 -8.12 -23.98 -8.92
N SER A 330 -6.95 -23.52 -8.58
CA SER A 330 -6.76 -22.51 -7.58
C SER A 330 -5.64 -21.57 -7.96
N ASP A 331 -5.80 -20.31 -7.57
CA ASP A 331 -4.67 -19.41 -7.51
C ASP A 331 -4.99 -18.28 -6.52
N GLY A 332 -3.98 -17.53 -6.14
CA GLY A 332 -4.19 -16.33 -5.33
C GLY A 332 -3.04 -15.36 -5.39
N TYR A 333 -3.30 -14.17 -4.86
CA TYR A 333 -2.38 -13.04 -4.92
C TYR A 333 -2.31 -12.33 -3.58
N LEU A 334 -1.20 -11.61 -3.34
CA LEU A 334 -1.10 -10.67 -2.22
C LEU A 334 -1.85 -9.37 -2.56
N ALA A 335 -2.83 -9.00 -1.73
CA ALA A 335 -3.56 -7.75 -1.91
C ALA A 335 -2.72 -6.55 -1.44
N ILE A 336 -2.78 -5.46 -2.21
CA ILE A 336 -2.11 -4.21 -1.92
C ILE A 336 -3.06 -3.32 -1.10
N PRO A 337 -2.61 -2.74 0.03
CA PRO A 337 -3.39 -1.75 0.77
C PRO A 337 -3.83 -0.57 -0.10
N THR A 338 -5.05 -0.06 0.11
CA THR A 338 -5.59 1.03 -0.73
C THR A 338 -4.73 2.29 -0.73
N ARG A 339 -4.00 2.55 0.36
CA ARG A 339 -3.07 3.69 0.49
C ARG A 339 -1.81 3.60 -0.38
N TYR A 340 -1.46 2.41 -0.87
CA TYR A 340 -0.31 2.17 -1.77
C TYR A 340 -0.74 1.84 -3.20
N LEU A 341 -2.04 1.92 -3.50
CA LEU A 341 -2.51 1.89 -4.87
C LEU A 341 -2.09 3.18 -5.58
N GLY A 342 -1.73 3.05 -6.85
CA GLY A 342 -1.30 4.14 -7.70
C GLY A 342 -2.30 4.40 -8.84
N THR A 343 -1.90 5.29 -9.74
CA THR A 343 -2.71 5.70 -10.89
C THR A 343 -2.22 5.12 -12.21
N THR A 344 -1.01 4.56 -12.25
CA THR A 344 -0.36 4.09 -13.48
C THR A 344 0.19 2.69 -13.27
N TYR A 345 -0.18 1.78 -14.17
CA TYR A 345 0.20 0.37 -14.14
C TYR A 345 0.69 -0.10 -15.50
N ILE A 346 1.63 -1.03 -15.49
CA ILE A 346 2.02 -1.81 -16.65
C ILE A 346 1.63 -3.27 -16.42
N ILE A 347 0.86 -3.83 -17.35
CA ILE A 347 0.22 -5.13 -17.16
C ILE A 347 1.19 -6.26 -17.44
N ASN A 348 1.20 -7.26 -16.55
CA ASN A 348 1.83 -8.55 -16.76
C ASN A 348 0.75 -9.59 -17.07
N SER A 349 0.99 -10.38 -18.10
CA SER A 349 0.22 -11.59 -18.39
C SER A 349 1.15 -12.62 -19.02
N PHE A 350 0.63 -13.81 -19.33
CA PHE A 350 1.43 -14.85 -19.95
C PHE A 350 0.63 -15.56 -21.02
N GLN A 351 1.31 -15.98 -22.09
CA GLN A 351 0.69 -16.75 -23.15
C GLN A 351 1.16 -18.21 -23.07
N ASN A 352 0.21 -19.09 -22.80
CA ASN A 352 0.36 -20.53 -22.80
C ASN A 352 -0.67 -21.16 -23.76
N ILE A 353 -0.95 -22.47 -23.65
CA ILE A 353 -1.96 -23.13 -24.48
C ILE A 353 -3.34 -22.67 -24.00
N ASN A 354 -4.18 -22.17 -24.92
CA ASN A 354 -5.54 -21.70 -24.63
C ASN A 354 -5.67 -20.57 -23.58
N SER A 355 -4.59 -19.84 -23.28
CA SER A 355 -4.57 -18.74 -22.30
C SER A 355 -5.58 -17.64 -22.64
N ARG A 356 -6.51 -17.31 -21.73
CA ARG A 356 -7.41 -16.16 -21.90
C ARG A 356 -7.05 -15.04 -20.92
N ASN A 357 -6.15 -14.16 -21.35
CA ASN A 357 -5.67 -13.08 -20.51
C ASN A 357 -6.74 -12.02 -20.21
N VAL A 358 -6.70 -11.50 -18.98
CA VAL A 358 -7.68 -10.60 -18.39
C VAL A 358 -7.00 -9.45 -17.67
N ILE A 359 -7.65 -8.29 -17.70
CA ILE A 359 -7.35 -7.14 -16.85
C ILE A 359 -8.62 -6.75 -16.12
N THR A 360 -8.52 -6.60 -14.81
CA THR A 360 -9.63 -6.26 -13.93
C THR A 360 -9.22 -5.14 -12.99
N LEU A 361 -10.07 -4.13 -12.81
CA LEU A 361 -9.75 -2.97 -11.98
C LEU A 361 -10.93 -2.40 -11.21
N SER A 362 -10.64 -1.68 -10.13
CA SER A 362 -11.63 -0.94 -9.32
C SER A 362 -11.01 0.31 -8.70
N PRO A 363 -11.71 1.47 -8.71
CA PRO A 363 -11.20 2.70 -8.14
C PRO A 363 -11.49 2.83 -6.64
N THR A 364 -10.64 3.60 -5.97
CA THR A 364 -10.87 4.03 -4.58
C THR A 364 -11.93 5.13 -4.44
N LYS A 365 -12.28 5.80 -5.56
CA LYS A 365 -13.22 6.93 -5.61
C LYS A 365 -14.22 6.78 -6.77
N SER A 366 -15.33 7.50 -6.68
CA SER A 366 -16.29 7.58 -7.77
C SER A 366 -15.85 8.57 -8.85
N TYR A 367 -16.41 8.43 -10.05
CA TYR A 367 -16.06 9.24 -11.23
C TYR A 367 -14.58 9.16 -11.65
N THR A 368 -13.91 8.05 -11.34
CA THR A 368 -12.52 7.84 -11.75
C THR A 368 -12.45 7.52 -13.24
N SER A 369 -11.73 8.34 -13.98
CA SER A 369 -11.47 8.11 -15.40
C SER A 369 -10.28 7.18 -15.56
N VAL A 370 -10.48 6.08 -16.28
CA VAL A 370 -9.45 5.06 -16.55
C VAL A 370 -9.26 4.91 -18.05
N THR A 371 -8.02 4.95 -18.49
CA THR A 371 -7.60 4.69 -19.88
C THR A 371 -6.69 3.48 -19.94
N VAL A 372 -7.10 2.46 -20.70
CA VAL A 372 -6.34 1.27 -21.00
C VAL A 372 -5.77 1.40 -22.42
N ASN A 373 -4.45 1.58 -22.54
CA ASN A 373 -3.74 1.59 -23.81
C ASN A 373 -3.22 0.18 -24.13
N LEU A 374 -3.91 -0.50 -25.03
CA LEU A 374 -3.75 -1.92 -25.28
C LEU A 374 -2.44 -2.25 -25.98
N LYS A 375 -1.78 -3.30 -25.50
CA LYS A 375 -0.68 -3.97 -26.18
C LYS A 375 -1.06 -5.43 -26.38
N ILE A 376 -1.38 -5.78 -27.61
CA ILE A 376 -1.95 -7.09 -27.98
C ILE A 376 -1.12 -7.65 -29.14
N SER A 377 -0.63 -8.88 -29.02
CA SER A 377 0.07 -9.54 -30.12
C SER A 377 -0.89 -10.15 -31.15
N LEU A 378 -2.00 -10.74 -30.69
CA LEU A 378 -3.02 -11.37 -31.52
C LEU A 378 -4.42 -11.25 -30.89
N GLY A 379 -5.43 -11.07 -31.74
CA GLY A 379 -6.84 -10.99 -31.31
C GLY A 379 -7.27 -9.56 -30.97
N PHE A 380 -8.34 -9.47 -30.19
CA PHE A 380 -8.96 -8.22 -29.76
C PHE A 380 -9.61 -8.40 -28.39
N VAL A 381 -9.86 -7.27 -27.72
CA VAL A 381 -10.79 -7.20 -26.58
C VAL A 381 -12.10 -6.58 -27.05
N LYS A 382 -13.23 -7.00 -26.46
CA LYS A 382 -14.55 -6.46 -26.80
C LYS A 382 -15.11 -5.67 -25.62
N TYR A 383 -15.55 -4.45 -25.86
CA TYR A 383 -16.24 -3.62 -24.88
C TYR A 383 -17.28 -2.74 -25.57
N ASN A 384 -18.48 -2.61 -24.98
CA ASN A 384 -19.60 -1.84 -25.54
C ASN A 384 -19.88 -2.13 -27.02
N ASN A 385 -19.92 -3.42 -27.39
CA ASN A 385 -20.12 -3.91 -28.77
C ASN A 385 -19.06 -3.46 -29.79
N LYS A 386 -17.97 -2.83 -29.34
CA LYS A 386 -16.81 -2.48 -30.16
C LYS A 386 -15.65 -3.44 -29.88
N GLN A 387 -14.91 -3.77 -30.93
CA GLN A 387 -13.65 -4.50 -30.84
C GLN A 387 -12.50 -3.49 -30.77
N TYR A 388 -11.54 -3.76 -29.90
CA TYR A 388 -10.32 -2.97 -29.73
C TYR A 388 -9.11 -3.87 -29.94
N VAL A 389 -8.18 -3.39 -30.76
CA VAL A 389 -6.97 -4.13 -31.16
C VAL A 389 -5.73 -3.47 -30.58
N ASN A 390 -4.55 -4.01 -30.93
CA ASN A 390 -3.27 -3.48 -30.50
C ASN A 390 -3.13 -1.97 -30.77
N GLY A 391 -2.72 -1.20 -29.77
CA GLY A 391 -2.52 0.24 -29.85
C GLY A 391 -3.77 1.07 -29.57
N ASP A 392 -4.97 0.47 -29.55
CA ASP A 392 -6.20 1.20 -29.22
C ASP A 392 -6.25 1.60 -27.75
N ASN A 393 -7.02 2.68 -27.48
CA ASN A 393 -7.38 3.12 -26.15
C ASN A 393 -8.83 2.78 -25.82
N ILE A 394 -9.04 2.19 -24.64
CA ILE A 394 -10.35 2.09 -24.01
C ILE A 394 -10.38 3.08 -22.85
N THR A 395 -11.30 4.05 -22.89
CA THR A 395 -11.52 4.99 -21.79
C THR A 395 -12.88 4.73 -21.17
N VAL A 396 -12.91 4.59 -19.84
CA VAL A 396 -14.13 4.34 -19.05
C VAL A 396 -14.14 5.24 -17.82
N ILE A 397 -15.34 5.58 -17.35
CA ILE A 397 -15.54 6.13 -16.02
C ILE A 397 -16.01 4.97 -15.14
N VAL A 398 -15.34 4.75 -14.02
CA VAL A 398 -15.67 3.70 -13.05
C VAL A 398 -15.98 4.38 -11.72
N ASN A 399 -17.08 4.00 -11.08
CA ASN A 399 -17.42 4.52 -9.76
C ASN A 399 -16.81 3.67 -8.64
N LYS A 400 -16.78 4.21 -7.42
CA LYS A 400 -16.42 3.42 -6.23
C LYS A 400 -17.39 2.25 -6.11
N TYR A 401 -16.87 1.08 -5.77
CA TYR A 401 -17.61 -0.19 -5.73
C TYR A 401 -18.12 -0.70 -7.10
N GLU A 402 -17.69 -0.06 -8.18
CA GLU A 402 -17.77 -0.65 -9.51
C GLU A 402 -16.41 -1.21 -9.91
N THR A 403 -16.44 -2.13 -10.85
CA THR A 403 -15.27 -2.75 -11.45
C THR A 403 -15.39 -2.76 -12.95
N PHE A 404 -14.24 -2.73 -13.59
CA PHE A 404 -14.12 -2.82 -15.03
C PHE A 404 -13.20 -3.99 -15.37
N GLN A 405 -13.69 -4.90 -16.22
CA GLN A 405 -12.92 -6.04 -16.69
C GLN A 405 -12.93 -6.11 -18.21
N ILE A 406 -11.79 -6.47 -18.79
CA ILE A 406 -11.68 -6.84 -20.21
C ILE A 406 -10.87 -8.11 -20.35
N SER A 407 -11.23 -8.93 -21.33
CA SER A 407 -10.52 -10.18 -21.64
C SER A 407 -10.22 -10.28 -23.13
N LEU A 408 -9.11 -10.93 -23.45
CA LEU A 408 -8.77 -11.27 -24.83
C LEU A 408 -9.67 -12.38 -25.37
N ASN A 409 -10.08 -12.23 -26.63
CA ASN A 409 -10.86 -13.24 -27.34
C ASN A 409 -10.00 -14.37 -27.93
N ALA A 410 -8.68 -14.29 -27.79
CA ALA A 410 -7.70 -15.18 -28.39
C ALA A 410 -6.61 -15.57 -27.38
N THR A 411 -5.93 -16.67 -27.65
CA THR A 411 -4.71 -17.10 -26.95
C THR A 411 -3.57 -16.16 -27.27
N SER A 412 -3.46 -15.06 -26.52
CA SER A 412 -2.42 -14.04 -26.72
C SER A 412 -2.13 -13.28 -25.44
N ASP A 413 -1.06 -12.50 -25.44
CA ASP A 413 -0.50 -11.78 -24.30
C ASP A 413 -0.97 -10.31 -24.26
N LEU A 414 -1.30 -9.81 -23.07
CA LEU A 414 -1.59 -8.41 -22.76
C LEU A 414 -0.39 -7.64 -22.19
N THR A 415 0.77 -8.30 -22.07
CA THR A 415 1.95 -7.73 -21.41
C THR A 415 2.37 -6.42 -22.05
N GLY A 416 2.60 -5.41 -21.20
CA GLY A 416 2.95 -4.05 -21.62
C GLY A 416 1.77 -3.17 -22.05
N THR A 417 0.53 -3.65 -21.85
CA THR A 417 -0.66 -2.78 -21.79
C THR A 417 -0.48 -1.78 -20.65
N MET A 418 -0.80 -0.52 -20.89
CA MET A 418 -0.73 0.54 -19.87
C MET A 418 -2.13 0.84 -19.35
N VAL A 419 -2.31 0.91 -18.03
CA VAL A 419 -3.53 1.39 -17.40
C VAL A 419 -3.21 2.69 -16.68
N ILE A 420 -3.90 3.77 -17.04
CA ILE A 420 -3.71 5.11 -16.49
C ILE A 420 -5.05 5.61 -15.96
N SER A 421 -5.06 6.19 -14.77
CA SER A 421 -6.29 6.62 -14.09
C SER A 421 -6.15 7.99 -13.43
N SER A 422 -7.29 8.64 -13.16
CA SER A 422 -7.33 9.94 -12.45
C SER A 422 -7.16 9.82 -10.94
N ASP A 423 -7.45 8.65 -10.37
CA ASP A 423 -7.43 8.37 -8.94
C ASP A 423 -6.87 6.96 -8.70
N PRO A 424 -6.36 6.64 -7.50
CA PRO A 424 -5.84 5.31 -7.20
C PRO A 424 -6.83 4.19 -7.48
N ILE A 425 -6.39 3.16 -8.19
CA ILE A 425 -7.18 1.97 -8.56
C ILE A 425 -6.45 0.70 -8.12
N ALA A 426 -7.18 -0.35 -7.76
CA ALA A 426 -6.66 -1.71 -7.68
C ALA A 426 -6.68 -2.33 -9.07
N VAL A 427 -5.65 -3.11 -9.43
CA VAL A 427 -5.56 -3.80 -10.72
C VAL A 427 -5.13 -5.25 -10.49
N VAL A 428 -5.90 -6.21 -10.99
CA VAL A 428 -5.53 -7.62 -11.06
C VAL A 428 -5.43 -8.01 -12.54
N SER A 429 -4.38 -8.74 -12.89
CA SER A 429 -4.19 -9.25 -14.25
C SER A 429 -3.66 -10.67 -14.24
N GLY A 430 -3.70 -11.30 -15.42
CA GLY A 430 -3.20 -12.64 -15.64
C GLY A 430 -4.08 -13.36 -16.65
N SER A 431 -4.29 -14.66 -16.46
CA SER A 431 -5.11 -15.51 -17.32
C SER A 431 -6.29 -16.11 -16.55
N LYS A 432 -7.48 -16.05 -17.16
CA LYS A 432 -8.68 -16.72 -16.66
C LYS A 432 -8.58 -18.25 -16.71
N CYS A 433 -7.73 -18.72 -17.61
CA CYS A 433 -7.64 -20.11 -17.96
C CYS A 433 -6.31 -20.33 -18.63
N ASP A 434 -5.46 -21.14 -18.06
CA ASP A 434 -4.17 -21.45 -18.62
C ASP A 434 -4.00 -22.97 -18.67
N ASN A 435 -3.85 -23.51 -19.88
CA ASN A 435 -3.54 -24.93 -20.05
C ASN A 435 -2.04 -25.07 -20.32
N THR A 436 -1.40 -25.91 -19.52
CA THR A 436 0.01 -26.26 -19.67
C THR A 436 0.21 -27.54 -20.47
N SER A 437 -0.85 -28.35 -20.67
CA SER A 437 -0.84 -29.59 -21.46
C SER A 437 -2.13 -29.76 -22.30
N TYR A 438 -2.01 -30.49 -23.42
CA TYR A 438 -3.06 -30.60 -24.45
C TYR A 438 -4.35 -31.31 -24.01
N ASN A 439 -4.36 -32.01 -22.86
CA ASN A 439 -5.47 -32.89 -22.46
C ASN A 439 -6.01 -32.67 -21.04
N ILE A 440 -5.48 -31.72 -20.27
CA ILE A 440 -5.75 -31.67 -18.83
C ILE A 440 -5.81 -30.20 -18.43
N GLU A 441 -7.04 -29.76 -18.09
CA GLU A 441 -7.32 -28.83 -16.99
C GLU A 441 -6.84 -27.36 -17.17
N CYS A 442 -7.67 -26.41 -16.72
CA CYS A 442 -7.55 -24.97 -16.93
C CYS A 442 -7.39 -24.22 -15.59
N ASN A 443 -6.15 -23.87 -15.20
CA ASN A 443 -5.92 -23.13 -13.96
C ASN A 443 -6.03 -21.60 -14.18
N PRO A 444 -6.66 -20.82 -13.29
CA PRO A 444 -6.39 -19.39 -13.24
C PRO A 444 -4.91 -19.13 -12.97
N MET A 445 -4.41 -18.03 -13.51
CA MET A 445 -3.14 -17.45 -13.13
C MET A 445 -3.39 -15.97 -12.89
N ILE A 446 -3.46 -15.51 -11.64
CA ILE A 446 -3.84 -14.13 -11.32
C ILE A 446 -2.91 -13.49 -10.31
N GLU A 447 -2.54 -12.24 -10.56
CA GLU A 447 -1.75 -11.44 -9.62
C GLU A 447 -2.28 -10.01 -9.51
N MET A 448 -2.16 -9.42 -8.32
CA MET A 448 -2.41 -8.00 -8.15
C MET A 448 -1.19 -7.22 -8.66
N VAL A 449 -1.42 -6.36 -9.64
CA VAL A 449 -0.36 -5.62 -10.32
C VAL A 449 0.12 -4.48 -9.43
N LEU A 450 1.42 -4.43 -9.16
CA LEU A 450 2.04 -3.27 -8.50
C LEU A 450 1.96 -2.02 -9.39
N PRO A 451 1.61 -0.85 -8.84
CA PRO A 451 1.72 0.39 -9.58
C PRO A 451 3.19 0.70 -9.90
N ILE A 452 3.44 1.45 -10.98
CA ILE A 452 4.79 1.61 -11.53
C ILE A 452 5.77 2.27 -10.55
N ASP A 453 5.28 3.09 -9.61
CA ASP A 453 6.06 3.76 -8.57
C ASP A 453 6.46 2.81 -7.42
N GLN A 454 5.85 1.63 -7.35
CA GLN A 454 6.16 0.55 -6.41
C GLN A 454 7.07 -0.53 -7.01
N LEU A 455 7.47 -0.42 -8.28
CA LEU A 455 8.43 -1.33 -8.91
C LEU A 455 9.84 -1.08 -8.38
N ASP A 456 10.81 -1.92 -8.73
CA ASP A 456 12.21 -1.82 -8.26
C ASP A 456 13.21 -2.03 -9.40
N ILE A 457 14.49 -1.85 -9.08
CA ILE A 457 15.61 -2.01 -10.02
C ILE A 457 16.52 -3.20 -9.69
N ALA A 458 16.28 -3.86 -8.56
CA ALA A 458 17.11 -4.95 -8.07
C ALA A 458 16.27 -6.06 -7.46
N TYR A 459 16.45 -7.28 -7.96
CA TYR A 459 15.65 -8.44 -7.58
C TYR A 459 16.54 -9.65 -7.35
N ILE A 460 16.12 -10.49 -6.41
CA ILE A 460 16.59 -11.88 -6.32
C ILE A 460 15.42 -12.78 -6.67
N ILE A 461 15.58 -13.57 -7.73
CA ILE A 461 14.62 -14.61 -8.10
C ILE A 461 14.88 -15.81 -7.19
N PRO A 462 13.95 -16.16 -6.29
CA PRO A 462 14.14 -17.25 -5.34
C PRO A 462 14.17 -18.59 -6.06
N TYR A 463 14.73 -19.61 -5.41
CA TYR A 463 14.50 -20.99 -5.87
C TYR A 463 13.07 -21.40 -5.54
N ILE A 464 12.34 -21.87 -6.54
CA ILE A 464 11.02 -22.47 -6.40
C ILE A 464 11.09 -23.83 -7.10
N ASN A 465 10.87 -24.92 -6.35
CA ASN A 465 11.00 -26.33 -6.79
C ASN A 465 10.96 -26.48 -8.32
N ILE A 466 12.15 -26.51 -8.95
CA ILE A 466 12.28 -26.22 -10.39
C ILE A 466 11.42 -27.17 -11.20
N ARG A 467 10.58 -26.56 -12.03
CA ARG A 467 9.80 -27.22 -13.06
C ARG A 467 10.46 -26.87 -14.41
N PRO A 468 10.80 -27.86 -15.26
CA PRO A 468 11.73 -27.67 -16.41
C PRO A 468 11.44 -26.48 -17.32
N ASP A 469 10.16 -26.11 -17.45
CA ASP A 469 9.68 -25.08 -18.38
C ASP A 469 9.32 -23.75 -17.70
N SER A 470 9.62 -23.59 -16.40
CA SER A 470 9.34 -22.36 -15.66
C SER A 470 10.04 -21.15 -16.28
N VAL A 471 9.33 -20.03 -16.41
CA VAL A 471 9.84 -18.79 -17.03
C VAL A 471 9.88 -17.65 -16.02
N VAL A 472 10.91 -16.82 -16.08
CA VAL A 472 10.94 -15.51 -15.42
C VAL A 472 10.80 -14.45 -16.50
N ARG A 473 9.89 -13.49 -16.28
CA ARG A 473 9.66 -12.36 -17.15
C ARG A 473 10.15 -11.07 -16.52
N LEU A 474 10.94 -10.32 -17.29
CA LEU A 474 11.39 -8.97 -16.95
C LEU A 474 10.67 -7.98 -17.87
N LEU A 475 9.73 -7.20 -17.34
CA LEU A 475 8.93 -6.24 -18.08
C LEU A 475 9.40 -4.83 -17.78
N SER A 476 9.83 -4.08 -18.79
CA SER A 476 10.32 -2.71 -18.56
C SER A 476 9.23 -1.67 -18.76
N VAL A 477 9.19 -0.67 -17.86
CA VAL A 477 8.32 0.51 -18.01
C VAL A 477 8.87 1.40 -19.13
N ASN A 478 10.16 1.73 -19.03
CA ASN A 478 10.92 2.53 -19.99
C ASN A 478 11.98 1.71 -20.71
N ASP A 479 12.78 2.36 -21.57
CA ASP A 479 13.96 1.75 -22.15
C ASP A 479 15.00 1.47 -21.05
N THR A 480 15.23 0.19 -20.76
CA THR A 480 16.01 -0.24 -19.59
C THR A 480 17.11 -1.22 -20.00
N LEU A 481 18.31 -1.00 -19.47
CA LEU A 481 19.38 -1.99 -19.53
C LEU A 481 19.23 -2.93 -18.33
N VAL A 482 19.04 -4.21 -18.60
CA VAL A 482 18.86 -5.25 -17.58
C VAL A 482 20.01 -6.24 -17.63
N THR A 483 20.51 -6.63 -16.47
CA THR A 483 21.53 -7.66 -16.29
C THR A 483 21.01 -8.77 -15.38
N VAL A 484 20.98 -9.99 -15.90
CA VAL A 484 20.67 -11.22 -15.17
C VAL A 484 21.96 -11.95 -14.88
N GLN A 485 22.15 -12.36 -13.63
CA GLN A 485 23.33 -13.11 -13.22
C GLN A 485 22.91 -14.29 -12.35
N SER A 486 23.61 -15.40 -12.48
CA SER A 486 23.39 -16.59 -11.67
C SER A 486 24.74 -17.26 -11.39
N LYS A 487 24.74 -18.32 -10.56
CA LYS A 487 26.00 -18.99 -10.17
C LYS A 487 26.54 -19.88 -11.27
N TYR A 488 25.66 -20.57 -11.99
CA TYR A 488 26.03 -21.61 -12.95
C TYR A 488 25.82 -21.21 -14.42
N SER A 489 25.14 -20.10 -14.69
CA SER A 489 24.90 -19.60 -16.05
C SER A 489 25.72 -18.34 -16.33
N ASN A 490 25.99 -18.09 -17.61
CA ASN A 490 26.66 -16.87 -18.04
C ASN A 490 25.78 -15.65 -17.77
N ASN A 491 26.40 -14.55 -17.34
CA ASN A 491 25.71 -13.27 -17.20
C ASN A 491 25.08 -12.84 -18.53
N VAL A 492 23.83 -12.40 -18.45
CA VAL A 492 23.07 -11.93 -19.60
C VAL A 492 22.74 -10.46 -19.40
N THR A 493 23.26 -9.61 -20.27
CA THR A 493 22.85 -8.20 -20.35
C THR A 493 22.00 -7.98 -21.60
N ARG A 494 20.87 -7.28 -21.44
CA ARG A 494 19.89 -7.01 -22.51
C ARG A 494 19.36 -5.58 -22.38
N GLN A 495 19.23 -4.91 -23.52
CA GLN A 495 18.42 -3.70 -23.61
C GLN A 495 16.97 -4.12 -23.86
N ILE A 496 16.07 -3.75 -22.97
CA ILE A 496 14.62 -3.96 -23.13
C ILE A 496 14.00 -2.60 -23.43
N LYS A 497 13.20 -2.51 -24.49
CA LYS A 497 12.49 -1.26 -24.83
C LYS A 497 11.27 -1.08 -23.95
N GLY A 498 10.88 0.16 -23.70
CA GLY A 498 9.70 0.49 -22.91
C GLY A 498 8.47 -0.32 -23.33
N ARG A 499 7.76 -0.85 -22.34
CA ARG A 499 6.60 -1.74 -22.48
C ARG A 499 6.89 -3.10 -23.10
N GLN A 500 8.15 -3.47 -23.35
CA GLN A 500 8.53 -4.79 -23.81
C GLN A 500 9.08 -5.63 -22.66
N PHE A 501 9.22 -6.92 -22.90
CA PHE A 501 9.70 -7.85 -21.89
C PHE A 501 10.82 -8.74 -22.43
N TYR A 502 11.55 -9.34 -21.51
CA TYR A 502 12.52 -10.38 -21.75
C TYR A 502 12.21 -11.59 -20.87
N ASP A 503 12.01 -12.74 -21.50
CA ASP A 503 11.78 -14.01 -20.82
C ASP A 503 13.08 -14.83 -20.78
N PHE A 504 13.35 -15.45 -19.65
CA PHE A 504 14.44 -16.42 -19.50
C PHE A 504 14.01 -17.60 -18.61
N PRO A 505 14.59 -18.79 -18.80
CA PRO A 505 14.18 -19.96 -18.04
C PRO A 505 14.61 -19.88 -16.58
N HIS A 506 13.71 -20.23 -15.65
CA HIS A 506 14.00 -20.35 -14.23
C HIS A 506 14.69 -21.69 -13.93
N LYS A 507 16.02 -21.69 -13.88
CA LYS A 507 16.84 -22.90 -13.63
C LYS A 507 17.59 -22.88 -12.30
N GLU A 508 17.70 -21.72 -11.68
CA GLU A 508 18.47 -21.48 -10.47
C GLU A 508 18.13 -20.12 -9.88
N VAL A 509 18.58 -19.88 -8.65
CA VAL A 509 18.57 -18.54 -8.05
C VAL A 509 19.36 -17.60 -8.95
N SER A 510 18.74 -16.48 -9.30
CA SER A 510 19.34 -15.47 -10.16
C SER A 510 19.12 -14.09 -9.56
N CYS A 511 20.06 -13.16 -9.75
CA CYS A 511 19.84 -11.76 -9.46
C CYS A 511 19.61 -10.97 -10.75
N VAL A 512 18.77 -9.96 -10.65
CA VAL A 512 18.47 -9.03 -11.74
C VAL A 512 18.80 -7.63 -11.27
N THR A 513 19.54 -6.89 -12.09
CA THR A 513 19.70 -5.45 -11.95
C THR A 513 19.23 -4.73 -13.20
N ALA A 514 18.64 -3.56 -13.00
CA ALA A 514 18.07 -2.74 -14.06
C ALA A 514 18.52 -1.28 -13.92
N SER A 515 18.55 -0.55 -15.04
CA SER A 515 18.86 0.88 -15.05
C SER A 515 17.66 1.80 -14.76
N ASP A 516 16.45 1.23 -14.71
CA ASP A 516 15.16 1.89 -14.47
C ASP A 516 14.17 0.83 -13.93
N ASP A 517 13.05 1.26 -13.35
CA ASP A 517 12.08 0.37 -12.69
C ASP A 517 11.50 -0.66 -13.68
N ILE A 518 11.46 -1.92 -13.25
CA ILE A 518 10.92 -3.05 -14.02
C ILE A 518 9.94 -3.86 -13.18
N SER A 519 9.04 -4.60 -13.83
CA SER A 519 8.26 -5.65 -13.18
C SER A 519 8.92 -7.00 -13.38
N VAL A 520 8.91 -7.83 -12.34
CA VAL A 520 9.49 -9.18 -12.36
C VAL A 520 8.45 -10.17 -11.89
N ILE A 521 8.07 -11.08 -12.78
CA ILE A 521 7.11 -12.15 -12.52
C ILE A 521 7.75 -13.49 -12.82
N ILE A 522 7.50 -14.49 -11.99
CA ILE A 522 7.80 -15.89 -12.29
C ILE A 522 6.53 -16.63 -12.67
N TYR A 523 6.63 -17.48 -13.68
CA TYR A 523 5.58 -18.36 -14.20
C TYR A 523 6.04 -19.82 -14.11
N PRO A 524 5.94 -20.46 -12.92
CA PRO A 524 6.20 -21.89 -12.82
C PRO A 524 5.22 -22.67 -13.69
N GLN A 525 5.74 -23.54 -14.56
CA GLN A 525 4.92 -24.38 -15.47
C GLN A 525 4.57 -25.71 -14.83
N THR A 526 3.88 -26.64 -15.49
CA THR A 526 3.57 -27.94 -14.88
C THR A 526 4.81 -28.79 -14.62
N PHE A 527 4.80 -29.60 -13.57
CA PHE A 527 5.89 -30.54 -13.31
C PHE A 527 5.95 -31.62 -14.40
N SER A 528 7.16 -32.16 -14.64
CA SER A 528 7.37 -33.19 -15.68
C SER A 528 6.64 -34.51 -15.45
N ASN A 529 6.13 -34.75 -14.23
CA ASN A 529 5.29 -35.89 -13.87
C ASN A 529 3.79 -35.53 -13.85
N GLU A 530 3.42 -34.39 -14.44
CA GLU A 530 2.06 -33.84 -14.50
C GLU A 530 1.42 -33.57 -13.14
N LYS A 531 2.21 -33.47 -12.04
CA LYS A 531 1.70 -33.12 -10.71
C LYS A 531 1.91 -31.64 -10.42
N GLY A 532 0.87 -30.83 -10.43
CA GLY A 532 0.86 -29.40 -10.08
C GLY A 532 0.90 -28.52 -11.32
N ASP A 533 -0.13 -27.70 -11.53
CA ASP A 533 -0.33 -26.87 -12.73
C ASP A 533 0.42 -25.53 -12.65
N ALA A 534 0.37 -24.72 -13.71
CA ALA A 534 1.00 -23.40 -13.72
C ALA A 534 0.33 -22.42 -12.76
N PHE A 535 1.15 -21.54 -12.20
CA PHE A 535 0.69 -20.36 -11.45
C PHE A 535 1.56 -19.16 -11.80
N MET A 536 1.11 -17.96 -11.45
CA MET A 536 1.84 -16.72 -11.63
C MET A 536 2.24 -16.18 -10.27
N MET A 537 3.45 -15.68 -10.11
CA MET A 537 3.86 -15.10 -8.84
C MET A 537 4.73 -13.86 -9.02
N THR A 538 4.36 -12.77 -8.33
CA THR A 538 5.16 -11.54 -8.30
C THR A 538 6.48 -11.76 -7.56
N ILE A 539 7.60 -11.26 -8.11
CA ILE A 539 8.88 -11.21 -7.40
C ILE A 539 9.11 -9.75 -6.94
N PRO A 540 8.96 -9.44 -5.64
CA PRO A 540 9.28 -8.13 -5.11
C PRO A 540 10.77 -7.83 -5.22
N GLY A 541 11.08 -6.53 -5.36
CA GLY A 541 12.44 -6.03 -5.31
C GLY A 541 13.07 -6.20 -3.93
N ILE A 542 14.39 -6.18 -3.86
CA ILE A 542 15.12 -6.37 -2.59
C ILE A 542 14.80 -5.29 -1.56
N ASN A 543 14.39 -4.09 -2.00
CA ASN A 543 14.03 -2.99 -1.12
C ASN A 543 12.62 -3.15 -0.53
N GLN A 544 11.85 -4.12 -1.03
CA GLN A 544 10.49 -4.42 -0.59
C GLN A 544 10.44 -5.61 0.38
N TYR A 545 11.60 -6.09 0.84
CA TYR A 545 11.70 -7.17 1.81
C TYR A 545 11.32 -6.69 3.22
N LEU A 546 10.75 -7.59 4.02
CA LEU A 546 10.29 -7.30 5.38
C LEU A 546 11.16 -8.03 6.42
N PRO A 547 11.28 -7.48 7.64
CA PRO A 547 11.99 -8.15 8.74
C PRO A 547 11.10 -9.17 9.48
N TYR A 548 9.79 -9.12 9.23
CA TYR A 548 8.77 -9.93 9.88
C TYR A 548 7.62 -10.20 8.91
N TYR A 549 7.13 -11.43 8.89
CA TYR A 549 6.02 -11.88 8.08
C TYR A 549 4.97 -12.57 8.95
N HIS A 550 3.71 -12.28 8.67
CA HIS A 550 2.55 -12.97 9.22
C HIS A 550 1.64 -13.37 8.06
N PHE A 551 1.65 -14.66 7.71
CA PHE A 551 1.11 -15.16 6.45
C PHE A 551 0.23 -16.41 6.64
N VAL A 552 -0.57 -16.72 5.62
CA VAL A 552 -1.44 -17.91 5.60
C VAL A 552 -0.92 -18.90 4.57
N VAL A 553 -1.03 -20.18 4.88
CA VAL A 553 -0.82 -21.29 3.94
C VAL A 553 -2.17 -22.01 3.73
N PRO A 554 -2.70 -22.09 2.49
CA PRO A 554 -3.98 -22.74 2.20
C PRO A 554 -3.97 -24.24 2.52
N GLU A 555 -5.10 -24.77 2.97
CA GLU A 555 -5.30 -26.20 3.18
C GLU A 555 -5.41 -26.98 1.86
N GLY A 556 -5.06 -28.28 1.89
CA GLY A 556 -5.24 -29.18 0.74
C GLY A 556 -4.06 -29.27 -0.22
N PHE A 557 -2.99 -28.50 0.01
CA PHE A 557 -1.79 -28.47 -0.83
C PHE A 557 -0.56 -29.02 -0.11
N LEU A 558 0.38 -29.59 -0.89
CA LEU A 558 1.74 -29.77 -0.42
C LEU A 558 2.48 -28.44 -0.61
N SER A 559 2.63 -27.70 0.47
CA SER A 559 3.09 -26.31 0.44
C SER A 559 4.52 -26.14 0.93
N TYR A 560 5.15 -25.08 0.43
CA TYR A 560 6.51 -24.69 0.71
C TYR A 560 6.59 -23.18 0.90
N ILE A 561 7.58 -22.75 1.68
CA ILE A 561 8.06 -21.38 1.68
C ILE A 561 9.42 -21.31 1.00
N SER A 562 9.66 -20.25 0.23
CA SER A 562 11.00 -19.87 -0.23
C SER A 562 11.43 -18.60 0.50
N ILE A 563 12.64 -18.65 1.06
CA ILE A 563 13.23 -17.55 1.84
C ILE A 563 14.48 -17.09 1.10
N THR A 564 14.63 -15.78 0.93
CA THR A 564 15.82 -15.18 0.34
C THR A 564 16.35 -14.07 1.22
N VAL A 565 17.63 -14.17 1.61
CA VAL A 565 18.26 -13.24 2.57
C VAL A 565 19.73 -13.04 2.21
N ILE A 566 20.34 -11.97 2.71
CA ILE A 566 21.80 -11.80 2.60
C ILE A 566 22.49 -13.05 3.17
N ALA A 567 23.46 -13.60 2.45
CA ALA A 567 24.03 -14.92 2.72
C ALA A 567 24.70 -15.03 4.12
N ALA A 568 25.16 -13.92 4.69
CA ALA A 568 25.70 -13.88 6.04
C ALA A 568 24.62 -14.10 7.12
N GLU A 569 23.37 -13.77 6.82
CA GLU A 569 22.18 -13.87 7.68
C GLU A 569 21.31 -15.07 7.27
N PHE A 570 21.93 -16.12 6.72
CA PHE A 570 21.21 -17.29 6.22
C PHE A 570 20.58 -18.15 7.33
N ASN A 571 21.13 -18.08 8.55
CA ASN A 571 20.68 -18.86 9.70
C ASN A 571 19.68 -18.07 10.56
N ASP A 572 19.35 -18.54 11.76
CA ASP A 572 18.66 -17.73 12.79
C ASP A 572 17.25 -17.20 12.46
N PHE A 573 16.56 -17.87 11.52
CA PHE A 573 15.12 -17.70 11.34
C PHE A 573 14.31 -18.35 12.45
N LEU A 574 13.22 -17.68 12.84
CA LEU A 574 12.21 -18.15 13.76
C LEU A 574 10.88 -18.31 13.02
N LEU A 575 10.49 -19.56 12.78
CA LEU A 575 9.18 -19.93 12.25
C LEU A 575 8.30 -20.33 13.45
N ASP A 576 7.22 -19.60 13.68
CA ASP A 576 6.30 -19.81 14.80
C ASP A 576 7.01 -19.84 16.17
N GLY A 577 8.03 -19.01 16.32
CA GLY A 577 8.87 -18.94 17.52
C GLY A 577 9.91 -20.06 17.64
N HIS A 578 9.94 -21.03 16.72
CA HIS A 578 10.90 -22.12 16.70
C HIS A 578 12.01 -21.87 15.66
N THR A 579 13.26 -22.17 16.02
CA THR A 579 14.39 -22.02 15.09
C THR A 579 14.19 -22.89 13.86
N VAL A 580 14.45 -22.33 12.67
CA VAL A 580 14.49 -23.10 11.42
C VAL A 580 15.85 -23.80 11.33
N ILE A 581 15.89 -25.10 11.64
CA ILE A 581 17.15 -25.87 11.76
C ILE A 581 17.50 -26.66 10.48
N SER A 582 16.60 -26.71 9.49
CA SER A 582 16.80 -27.47 8.26
C SER A 582 16.33 -26.68 7.05
N ALA A 583 17.29 -26.22 6.24
CA ALA A 583 17.03 -25.89 4.85
C ALA A 583 17.23 -27.17 4.03
N ASP A 584 16.20 -27.68 3.37
CA ASP A 584 16.30 -28.93 2.60
C ASP A 584 17.19 -28.74 1.36
N LYS A 585 17.21 -27.53 0.81
CA LYS A 585 18.12 -27.12 -0.27
C LYS A 585 18.55 -25.67 -0.09
N VAL A 586 19.86 -25.45 -0.05
CA VAL A 586 20.46 -24.11 0.04
C VAL A 586 21.08 -23.75 -1.29
N TYR A 587 20.65 -22.62 -1.84
CA TYR A 587 21.18 -22.05 -3.05
C TYR A 587 21.79 -20.69 -2.70
N THR A 588 23.10 -20.68 -2.47
CA THR A 588 23.85 -19.44 -2.30
C THR A 588 24.18 -18.86 -3.66
N LEU A 589 23.60 -17.71 -3.97
CA LEU A 589 24.00 -16.89 -5.10
C LEU A 589 25.07 -15.90 -4.64
N VAL A 590 26.28 -16.09 -5.17
CA VAL A 590 27.34 -15.09 -5.08
C VAL A 590 27.52 -14.52 -6.47
N SER A 591 27.01 -13.31 -6.70
CA SER A 591 27.19 -12.61 -7.97
C SER A 591 27.49 -11.13 -7.75
N GLY A 592 28.77 -10.77 -7.90
CA GLY A 592 29.23 -9.38 -7.79
C GLY A 592 28.84 -8.74 -6.46
N MET A 593 27.94 -7.75 -6.50
CA MET A 593 27.44 -7.02 -5.32
C MET A 593 26.32 -7.76 -4.57
N PHE A 594 25.79 -8.86 -5.11
CA PHE A 594 24.74 -9.65 -4.47
C PHE A 594 25.36 -10.87 -3.81
N ASN A 595 25.29 -10.88 -2.48
CA ASN A 595 25.62 -12.02 -1.65
C ASN A 595 24.34 -12.47 -0.94
N TYR A 596 23.47 -13.18 -1.66
CA TYR A 596 22.18 -13.65 -1.17
C TYR A 596 22.15 -15.17 -1.15
N SER A 597 21.48 -15.75 -0.18
CA SER A 597 21.14 -17.16 -0.15
C SER A 597 19.64 -17.31 -0.21
N SER A 598 19.18 -18.27 -1.01
CA SER A 598 17.78 -18.67 -1.09
C SER A 598 17.66 -20.14 -0.69
N PHE A 599 16.61 -20.47 0.06
CA PHE A 599 16.32 -21.83 0.47
C PHE A 599 14.83 -22.06 0.59
N THR A 600 14.44 -23.33 0.44
CA THR A 600 13.04 -23.74 0.57
C THR A 600 12.83 -24.63 1.77
N LYS A 601 11.62 -24.56 2.33
CA LYS A 601 11.19 -25.38 3.46
C LYS A 601 9.73 -25.81 3.28
N PRO A 602 9.40 -27.10 3.45
CA PRO A 602 8.02 -27.54 3.55
C PRO A 602 7.31 -26.85 4.71
N ILE A 603 6.03 -26.50 4.53
CA ILE A 603 5.23 -25.81 5.54
C ILE A 603 3.85 -26.46 5.63
N SER A 604 3.29 -26.53 6.84
CA SER A 604 1.91 -26.94 7.06
C SER A 604 0.93 -25.87 6.59
N SER A 605 -0.33 -26.24 6.39
CA SER A 605 -1.40 -25.26 6.22
C SER A 605 -1.69 -24.51 7.52
N GLY A 606 -2.30 -23.33 7.41
CA GLY A 606 -2.70 -22.50 8.54
C GLY A 606 -1.97 -21.15 8.61
N GLU A 607 -2.09 -20.51 9.77
CA GLU A 607 -1.45 -19.23 10.11
C GLU A 607 -0.01 -19.45 10.55
N HIS A 608 0.92 -18.66 10.01
CA HIS A 608 2.34 -18.76 10.33
C HIS A 608 2.99 -17.39 10.50
N THR A 609 4.01 -17.35 11.35
CA THR A 609 4.87 -16.17 11.52
C THR A 609 6.32 -16.53 11.23
N LEU A 610 7.02 -15.67 10.50
CA LEU A 610 8.45 -15.84 10.21
C LEU A 610 9.21 -14.54 10.43
N LYS A 611 10.32 -14.62 11.16
CA LYS A 611 11.23 -13.49 11.38
C LYS A 611 12.68 -13.92 11.49
N HIS A 612 13.59 -13.01 11.20
CA HIS A 612 15.02 -13.20 11.48
C HIS A 612 15.37 -12.64 12.86
N ARG A 613 16.17 -13.35 13.68
CA ARG A 613 16.49 -12.91 15.06
C ARG A 613 17.20 -11.55 15.13
N SER A 614 18.02 -11.22 14.13
CA SER A 614 18.72 -9.92 14.07
C SER A 614 17.84 -8.76 13.60
N GLY A 615 16.60 -9.01 13.16
CA GLY A 615 15.73 -7.98 12.56
C GLY A 615 16.07 -7.65 11.10
N MET A 616 16.92 -8.44 10.46
CA MET A 616 17.26 -8.27 9.05
C MET A 616 16.08 -8.54 8.13
N ILE A 617 16.01 -7.79 7.04
CA ILE A 617 15.00 -7.96 5.99
C ILE A 617 15.32 -9.16 5.10
N PHE A 618 14.29 -9.85 4.63
CA PHE A 618 14.39 -10.97 3.71
C PHE A 618 13.13 -11.06 2.85
N GLY A 619 13.23 -11.71 1.69
CA GLY A 619 12.08 -12.03 0.84
C GLY A 619 11.46 -13.35 1.25
N LEU A 620 10.12 -13.43 1.22
CA LEU A 620 9.36 -14.63 1.54
C LEU A 620 8.24 -14.85 0.53
N TRP A 621 8.15 -16.08 0.02
CA TRP A 621 7.10 -16.52 -0.91
C TRP A 621 6.47 -17.80 -0.39
N VAL A 622 5.16 -17.93 -0.57
CA VAL A 622 4.38 -19.13 -0.26
C VAL A 622 3.89 -19.72 -1.56
N TYR A 623 4.09 -21.02 -1.76
CA TYR A 623 3.59 -21.72 -2.94
C TYR A 623 3.32 -23.18 -2.62
N GLY A 624 2.45 -23.81 -3.39
CA GLY A 624 2.09 -25.21 -3.18
C GLY A 624 1.47 -25.83 -4.41
N SER A 625 1.34 -27.15 -4.38
CA SER A 625 0.71 -27.92 -5.46
C SER A 625 0.05 -29.19 -4.95
N VAL A 626 -0.99 -29.63 -5.63
CA VAL A 626 -1.67 -30.92 -5.40
C VAL A 626 -2.28 -31.39 -6.73
N GLY A 627 -2.18 -32.68 -7.07
CA GLY A 627 -2.83 -33.20 -8.28
C GLY A 627 -2.50 -32.36 -9.53
N TYR A 628 -3.50 -31.74 -10.13
CA TYR A 628 -3.41 -30.81 -11.27
C TYR A 628 -3.67 -29.35 -10.88
N ASP A 629 -3.23 -28.94 -9.69
CA ASP A 629 -3.45 -27.59 -9.15
C ASP A 629 -2.17 -27.06 -8.48
N ALA A 630 -2.01 -25.74 -8.51
CA ALA A 630 -0.95 -25.04 -7.82
C ALA A 630 -1.30 -23.57 -7.59
N TYR A 631 -0.69 -22.99 -6.56
CA TYR A 631 -0.82 -21.56 -6.26
C TYR A 631 0.55 -20.99 -5.85
N GLY A 632 0.69 -19.68 -5.92
CA GLY A 632 1.80 -19.00 -5.26
C GLY A 632 1.64 -17.49 -5.19
N TYR A 633 2.12 -16.91 -4.10
CA TYR A 633 2.12 -15.46 -3.88
C TYR A 633 3.28 -15.04 -2.95
N PRO A 634 3.74 -13.78 -3.02
CA PRO A 634 4.58 -13.21 -1.98
C PRO A 634 3.87 -13.27 -0.63
N ALA A 635 4.56 -13.64 0.44
CA ALA A 635 3.98 -13.66 1.78
C ALA A 635 3.69 -12.25 2.32
N GLY A 636 4.30 -11.22 1.74
CA GLY A 636 4.20 -9.83 2.15
C GLY A 636 5.27 -9.00 1.46
N ILE A 637 5.06 -7.69 1.35
CA ILE A 637 6.03 -6.77 0.76
C ILE A 637 5.96 -5.42 1.49
N ALA A 638 7.06 -4.68 1.42
CA ALA A 638 7.13 -3.30 1.85
C ALA A 638 6.88 -2.35 0.66
N PHE A 639 6.16 -1.27 0.90
CA PHE A 639 5.80 -0.29 -0.14
C PHE A 639 6.64 0.99 -0.02
N ARG A 640 7.08 1.54 -1.16
CA ARG A 640 7.77 2.83 -1.28
C ARG A 640 6.81 3.95 -0.88
N GLN A 641 7.27 4.90 -0.06
CA GLN A 641 6.51 6.12 0.30
C GLN A 641 6.74 7.28 -0.67
#